data_AF-A0A1Y2BTK5-F1
#
_entry.id   AF-A0A1Y2BTK5-F1
#
_cell.length_a   1.000
_cell.length_b   1.000
_cell.length_c   1.000
_cell.angle_alpha   90.00
_cell.angle_beta   90.00
_cell.angle_gamma   90.00
#
_symmetry.space_group_name_H-M   'P 1'
#
loop_
_entity.id
_entity.type
_entity.pdbx_description
1 polymer ?
#
loop_
_entity_poly.entity_id
_entity_poly.type
_entity_poly.pdbx_seq_one_letter_code
_entity_poly.pdbx_strand_id
1 'polypeptide(L)'
;MIKLKLKFWTWNDEKEIRKFIKENNIEFKNYINEDFNILDYIYQLRNEDKISSKVKNLIIKYLDRGRQAIIEIIKKNDFNLLKAYCKNNKIYEFKQFSYLPYLDFENLILNINIDGIKIEQEIKDYVTKNYTKERSKVMSLMFSNNKNSIEELIQYLIKNEIETKDLSDKYFNIVKYFKTYNKNNFNKCFEKIKTVFDENYFDKVEINKIKSNYALEKYIKNNFKKFENLKNFNVNDYLKSIKYIDEKKINILIQYYDKPRRLIIDLIIKEDIPGLSNYIQENNDFEFKELNKGQFDIISYCKFSLKNVSNELMDFILINFDKKRREVISILEENVEDDKKIQNLKNYVESSPNNFEIKDINDKNFDIIKYCHSSKKISSKIEKFVLSHLNSIRYKIVEWIKSDDNKKKIENFIRSNNFNLKELNDDNFDIIKYIQDNKNGISPSMKTFIKDNFDSNRNRIMDIIKKNDVGELKEYMENNNIELEKLNHRNFNIVKFVISLHKKNKISEELKDFVISHLNIWRSNIIELIEEDNVQELKDYIKKEKNFQLNDINDTYFNLKKYCKKYKIVKSPEMKHFLKKYSNKEKYINDIIRKEDNSKKYNKLKKYVDEFDYGFEFKESNKNIVINVLSLYDNQIIDDETKNYILLNYDIFIINIIKFMYENKQNELSDYISKNFDRFKDSIDIYYLILKYSNILESEKIPQKIKDYILKYLDRRKEKIKLLLKEEIDDENLIEFYSNNKEIPEKMIFFLKCHYTYYRSLFVEAIINNQFEKLDLLITKNNIWPVNLNDQYFKVYDLLFFNPFNYVTHEMCYKVIMNYYKERSDLADLVKVLSNKKRLKKKIN
;
A
#
# COMPACT_ATOMS: atom_id res chain seq x y z
N MET A 1 -13.40 -3.05 23.89
CA MET A 1 -13.17 -2.45 22.55
C MET A 1 -13.63 -3.35 21.41
N ILE A 2 -13.15 -4.60 21.30
CA ILE A 2 -13.56 -5.56 20.25
C ILE A 2 -15.09 -5.80 20.25
N LYS A 3 -15.70 -6.02 21.42
CA LYS A 3 -17.17 -6.11 21.56
C LYS A 3 -17.91 -4.84 21.12
N LEU A 4 -17.28 -3.67 21.21
CA LEU A 4 -17.85 -2.39 20.76
C LEU A 4 -17.76 -2.29 19.23
N LYS A 5 -16.62 -2.65 18.63
CA LYS A 5 -16.41 -2.69 17.17
C LYS A 5 -17.38 -3.64 16.47
N LEU A 6 -17.55 -4.86 17.01
CA LEU A 6 -18.47 -5.86 16.46
C LEU A 6 -19.93 -5.40 16.54
N LYS A 7 -20.32 -4.71 17.62
CA LYS A 7 -21.70 -4.20 17.77
C LYS A 7 -21.99 -2.98 16.89
N PHE A 8 -21.01 -2.11 16.64
CA PHE A 8 -21.21 -0.95 15.75
C PHE A 8 -21.50 -1.34 14.29
N TRP A 9 -21.00 -2.50 13.85
CA TRP A 9 -21.30 -3.04 12.52
C TRP A 9 -22.75 -3.53 12.39
N THR A 10 -23.43 -3.81 13.50
CA THR A 10 -24.81 -4.32 13.51
C THR A 10 -25.85 -3.27 13.89
N TRP A 11 -25.44 -2.11 14.42
CA TRP A 11 -26.35 -1.07 14.90
C TRP A 11 -26.67 0.01 13.87
N ASN A 12 -27.73 -0.24 13.09
CA ASN A 12 -28.39 0.79 12.29
C ASN A 12 -29.60 1.44 12.99
N ASP A 13 -30.04 0.91 14.13
CA ASP A 13 -31.18 1.44 14.89
C ASP A 13 -30.74 2.37 16.05
N GLU A 14 -31.26 3.60 16.02
CA GLU A 14 -31.07 4.61 17.06
C GLU A 14 -31.55 4.14 18.44
N LYS A 15 -32.62 3.35 18.50
CA LYS A 15 -33.20 2.87 19.77
C LYS A 15 -32.26 1.91 20.49
N GLU A 16 -31.60 1.02 19.76
CA GLU A 16 -30.65 0.06 20.35
C GLU A 16 -29.43 0.76 20.93
N ILE A 17 -28.91 1.76 20.24
CA ILE A 17 -27.76 2.54 20.73
C ILE A 17 -28.15 3.34 21.98
N ARG A 18 -29.34 3.95 22.01
CA ARG A 18 -29.85 4.63 23.22
C ARG A 18 -29.98 3.69 24.40
N LYS A 19 -30.53 2.50 24.17
CA LYS A 19 -30.66 1.44 25.19
C LYS A 19 -29.28 1.04 25.71
N PHE A 20 -28.33 0.77 24.81
CA PHE A 20 -26.97 0.39 25.16
C PHE A 20 -26.23 1.45 25.97
N ILE A 21 -26.29 2.72 25.54
CA ILE A 21 -25.68 3.84 26.27
C ILE A 21 -26.25 3.94 27.68
N LYS A 22 -27.58 3.81 27.83
CA LYS A 22 -28.27 3.88 29.12
C LYS A 22 -27.90 2.72 30.04
N GLU A 23 -27.92 1.49 29.52
CA GLU A 23 -27.64 0.28 30.30
C GLU A 23 -26.18 0.19 30.77
N ASN A 24 -25.25 0.74 29.99
CA ASN A 24 -23.82 0.60 30.24
C ASN A 24 -23.15 1.90 30.74
N ASN A 25 -23.93 2.97 30.92
CA ASN A 25 -23.48 4.27 31.41
C ASN A 25 -22.26 4.83 30.65
N ILE A 26 -22.24 4.64 29.33
CA ILE A 26 -21.06 4.86 28.48
C ILE A 26 -20.83 6.35 28.21
N GLU A 27 -19.57 6.77 28.34
CA GLU A 27 -19.04 8.03 27.78
C GLU A 27 -18.08 7.70 26.65
N PHE A 28 -18.41 8.10 25.41
CA PHE A 28 -17.59 7.69 24.27
C PHE A 28 -16.18 8.30 24.27
N LYS A 29 -15.93 9.39 25.01
CA LYS A 29 -14.60 9.98 25.17
C LYS A 29 -13.57 8.99 25.75
N ASN A 30 -14.03 7.99 26.52
CA ASN A 30 -13.18 6.95 27.08
C ASN A 30 -12.63 5.98 26.02
N TYR A 31 -13.10 6.09 24.78
CA TYR A 31 -12.61 5.34 23.61
C TYR A 31 -11.87 6.25 22.63
N ILE A 32 -11.30 7.37 23.11
CA ILE A 32 -10.35 8.21 22.36
C ILE A 32 -8.97 8.00 22.99
N ASN A 33 -8.12 7.20 22.35
CA ASN A 33 -6.72 7.01 22.70
C ASN A 33 -5.87 6.81 21.43
N GLU A 34 -4.56 6.64 21.58
CA GLU A 34 -3.62 6.49 20.46
C GLU A 34 -3.91 5.26 19.58
N ASP A 35 -4.39 4.17 20.18
CA ASP A 35 -4.69 2.91 19.49
C ASP A 35 -6.08 2.89 18.82
N PHE A 36 -7.00 3.73 19.31
CA PHE A 36 -8.37 3.77 18.85
C PHE A 36 -9.03 5.12 19.13
N ASN A 37 -9.43 5.79 18.05
CA ASN A 37 -10.26 6.97 18.10
C ASN A 37 -11.67 6.64 17.62
N ILE A 38 -12.62 6.51 18.56
CA ILE A 38 -14.01 6.21 18.25
C ILE A 38 -14.63 7.21 17.27
N LEU A 39 -14.18 8.46 17.27
CA LEU A 39 -14.69 9.49 16.37
C LEU A 39 -14.26 9.20 14.93
N ASP A 40 -12.96 8.96 14.69
CA ASP A 40 -12.46 8.63 13.35
C ASP A 40 -13.13 7.38 12.79
N TYR A 41 -13.35 6.38 13.65
CA TYR A 41 -14.07 5.16 13.29
C TYR A 41 -15.52 5.41 12.89
N ILE A 42 -16.26 6.23 13.63
CA ILE A 42 -17.65 6.60 13.28
C ILE A 42 -17.71 7.39 11.98
N TYR A 43 -16.72 8.25 11.72
CA TYR A 43 -16.63 8.97 10.44
C TYR A 43 -16.39 8.01 9.28
N GLN A 44 -15.48 7.06 9.45
CA GLN A 44 -15.26 5.99 8.48
C GLN A 44 -16.55 5.22 8.22
N LEU A 45 -17.23 4.74 9.27
CA LEU A 45 -18.50 4.02 9.13
C LEU A 45 -19.58 4.85 8.45
N ARG A 46 -19.66 6.17 8.72
CA ARG A 46 -20.62 7.05 8.05
C ARG A 46 -20.31 7.23 6.57
N ASN A 47 -19.02 7.39 6.22
CA ASN A 47 -18.57 7.55 4.83
C ASN A 47 -18.74 6.27 4.00
N GLU A 48 -18.72 5.12 4.66
CA GLU A 48 -19.03 3.81 4.08
C GLU A 48 -20.55 3.51 4.06
N ASP A 49 -21.39 4.49 4.42
CA ASP A 49 -22.85 4.36 4.58
C ASP A 49 -23.30 3.21 5.52
N LYS A 50 -22.42 2.78 6.43
CA LYS A 50 -22.68 1.70 7.40
C LYS A 50 -23.47 2.14 8.62
N ILE A 51 -23.54 3.45 8.90
CA ILE A 51 -24.37 4.03 9.96
C ILE A 51 -25.08 5.28 9.45
N SER A 52 -26.27 5.56 9.98
CA SER A 52 -27.02 6.77 9.63
C SER A 52 -26.45 8.05 10.25
N SER A 53 -26.78 9.21 9.69
CA SER A 53 -26.46 10.51 10.30
C SER A 53 -27.07 10.67 11.70
N LYS A 54 -28.22 10.04 11.98
CA LYS A 54 -28.85 10.04 13.31
C LYS A 54 -28.01 9.28 14.33
N VAL A 55 -27.51 8.10 13.97
CA VAL A 55 -26.61 7.28 14.80
C VAL A 55 -25.31 8.04 15.10
N LYS A 56 -24.68 8.63 14.08
CA LYS A 56 -23.50 9.48 14.26
C LYS A 56 -23.77 10.62 15.24
N ASN A 57 -24.85 11.36 15.06
CA ASN A 57 -25.22 12.49 15.93
C ASN A 57 -25.53 12.05 17.36
N LEU A 58 -26.15 10.88 17.53
CA LEU A 58 -26.40 10.28 18.83
C LEU A 58 -25.08 9.99 19.55
N ILE A 59 -24.11 9.36 18.89
CA ILE A 59 -22.82 9.05 19.52
C ILE A 59 -22.06 10.34 19.89
N ILE A 60 -22.07 11.35 19.01
CA ILE A 60 -21.48 12.68 19.29
C ILE A 60 -22.17 13.34 20.50
N LYS A 61 -23.48 13.19 20.64
CA LYS A 61 -24.25 13.74 21.77
C LYS A 61 -23.84 13.11 23.09
N TYR A 62 -23.56 11.81 23.10
CA TYR A 62 -23.15 11.04 24.29
C TYR A 62 -21.63 10.89 24.42
N LEU A 63 -20.86 11.75 23.75
CA LEU A 63 -19.40 11.72 23.80
C LEU A 63 -18.88 11.99 25.21
N ASP A 64 -19.49 12.95 25.89
CA ASP A 64 -19.17 13.38 27.25
C ASP A 64 -20.45 13.80 27.98
N ARG A 65 -20.58 13.47 29.28
CA ARG A 65 -21.79 13.77 30.08
C ARG A 65 -22.01 15.28 30.25
N GLY A 66 -20.96 16.08 30.38
CA GLY A 66 -21.06 17.53 30.44
C GLY A 66 -21.60 18.10 29.14
N ARG A 67 -21.09 17.61 27.99
CA ARG A 67 -21.62 17.95 26.65
C ARG A 67 -23.11 17.60 26.53
N GLN A 68 -23.50 16.40 26.96
CA GLN A 68 -24.89 15.95 26.93
C GLN A 68 -25.79 16.84 27.79
N ALA A 69 -25.39 17.13 29.03
CA ALA A 69 -26.17 17.95 29.95
C ALA A 69 -26.39 19.36 29.41
N ILE A 70 -25.35 20.00 28.84
CA ILE A 70 -25.49 21.31 28.20
C ILE A 70 -26.47 21.23 27.02
N ILE A 71 -26.36 20.23 26.14
CA ILE A 71 -27.28 20.07 25.00
C ILE A 71 -28.73 19.94 25.49
N GLU A 72 -28.98 19.17 26.54
CA GLU A 72 -30.32 19.00 27.10
C GLU A 72 -30.86 20.28 27.76
N ILE A 73 -30.01 21.10 28.37
CA ILE A 73 -30.41 22.41 28.88
C ILE A 73 -30.71 23.38 27.72
N ILE A 74 -29.86 23.40 26.69
CA ILE A 74 -30.04 24.24 25.50
C ILE A 74 -31.34 23.91 24.78
N LYS A 75 -31.71 22.63 24.67
CA LYS A 75 -32.99 22.20 24.08
C LYS A 75 -34.21 22.74 24.82
N LYS A 76 -34.10 23.01 26.12
CA LYS A 76 -35.19 23.60 26.91
C LYS A 76 -35.32 25.11 26.68
N ASN A 77 -34.39 25.73 25.94
CA ASN A 77 -34.26 27.18 25.81
C ASN A 77 -34.24 27.91 27.17
N ASP A 78 -33.69 27.27 28.21
CA ASP A 78 -33.61 27.87 29.54
C ASP A 78 -32.22 28.47 29.78
N PHE A 79 -32.09 29.76 29.49
CA PHE A 79 -30.84 30.49 29.63
C PHE A 79 -30.34 30.60 31.08
N ASN A 80 -31.26 30.72 32.04
CA ASN A 80 -30.91 30.81 33.46
C ASN A 80 -30.37 29.48 33.98
N LEU A 81 -30.99 28.36 33.57
CA LEU A 81 -30.51 27.03 33.86
C LEU A 81 -29.13 26.76 33.24
N LEU A 82 -28.89 27.24 32.02
CA LEU A 82 -27.57 27.14 31.37
C LEU A 82 -26.50 27.88 32.17
N LYS A 83 -26.76 29.13 32.56
CA LYS A 83 -25.84 29.92 33.40
C LYS A 83 -25.57 29.24 34.74
N ALA A 84 -26.61 28.77 35.43
CA ALA A 84 -26.48 28.09 36.71
C ALA A 84 -25.66 26.81 36.58
N TYR A 85 -25.92 26.01 35.54
CA TYR A 85 -25.16 24.80 35.25
C TYR A 85 -23.69 25.09 34.97
N CYS A 86 -23.39 26.06 34.09
CA CYS A 86 -22.01 26.45 33.79
C CYS A 86 -21.26 26.94 35.04
N LYS A 87 -21.92 27.76 35.89
CA LYS A 87 -21.35 28.25 37.14
C LYS A 87 -21.06 27.12 38.13
N ASN A 88 -22.02 26.22 38.37
CA ASN A 88 -21.89 25.12 39.33
C ASN A 88 -20.83 24.11 38.93
N ASN A 89 -20.67 23.87 37.62
CA ASN A 89 -19.69 22.92 37.07
C ASN A 89 -18.37 23.58 36.66
N LYS A 90 -18.15 24.87 36.98
CA LYS A 90 -16.93 25.63 36.64
C LYS A 90 -16.58 25.57 35.14
N ILE A 91 -17.60 25.63 34.28
CA ILE A 91 -17.47 25.62 32.82
C ILE A 91 -17.24 27.07 32.37
N TYR A 92 -15.98 27.42 32.13
CA TYR A 92 -15.59 28.77 31.70
C TYR A 92 -15.36 28.89 30.19
N GLU A 93 -15.18 27.76 29.51
CA GLU A 93 -15.02 27.70 28.06
C GLU A 93 -15.80 26.53 27.46
N PHE A 94 -16.52 26.76 26.35
CA PHE A 94 -17.23 25.71 25.64
C PHE A 94 -16.32 24.93 24.67
N LYS A 95 -15.13 25.45 24.35
CA LYS A 95 -14.12 24.77 23.52
C LYS A 95 -13.66 23.43 24.11
N GLN A 96 -13.71 23.26 25.43
CA GLN A 96 -13.41 21.96 26.06
C GLN A 96 -14.36 20.83 25.62
N PHE A 97 -15.53 21.17 25.06
CA PHE A 97 -16.47 20.20 24.48
C PHE A 97 -16.23 19.96 22.99
N SER A 98 -15.25 20.62 22.36
CA SER A 98 -14.88 20.48 20.95
C SER A 98 -13.69 19.51 20.82
N TYR A 99 -13.98 18.23 20.57
CA TYR A 99 -12.94 17.19 20.50
C TYR A 99 -12.25 17.11 19.13
N LEU A 100 -12.87 17.61 18.06
CA LEU A 100 -12.32 17.63 16.70
C LEU A 100 -12.72 18.93 15.96
N PRO A 101 -11.93 19.42 14.99
CA PRO A 101 -12.19 20.67 14.26
C PRO A 101 -13.55 20.74 13.55
N TYR A 102 -14.15 19.59 13.25
CA TYR A 102 -15.45 19.45 12.60
C TYR A 102 -16.59 19.06 13.57
N LEU A 103 -16.28 18.75 14.84
CA LEU A 103 -17.24 18.52 15.94
C LEU A 103 -17.31 19.71 16.90
N ASP A 104 -17.04 20.89 16.33
CA ASP A 104 -17.08 22.16 17.03
C ASP A 104 -18.44 22.35 17.71
N PHE A 105 -18.41 22.47 19.04
CA PHE A 105 -19.60 22.66 19.86
C PHE A 105 -20.34 23.96 19.51
N GLU A 106 -19.61 24.99 19.07
CA GLU A 106 -20.20 26.24 18.58
C GLU A 106 -20.98 26.01 17.28
N ASN A 107 -20.43 25.23 16.35
CA ASN A 107 -21.14 24.82 15.13
C ASN A 107 -22.42 24.03 15.44
N LEU A 108 -22.35 23.13 16.43
CA LEU A 108 -23.52 22.36 16.88
C LEU A 108 -24.65 23.27 17.34
N ILE A 109 -24.34 24.37 18.01
CA ILE A 109 -25.34 25.27 18.58
C ILE A 109 -25.81 26.34 17.57
N LEU A 110 -24.92 26.79 16.69
CA LEU A 110 -25.22 27.85 15.74
C LEU A 110 -25.94 27.34 14.49
N ASN A 111 -25.58 26.14 13.99
CA ASN A 111 -26.04 25.66 12.68
C ASN A 111 -27.00 24.48 12.73
N ILE A 112 -27.21 23.85 13.89
CA ILE A 112 -28.10 22.69 13.99
C ILE A 112 -29.39 23.08 14.70
N ASN A 113 -30.50 22.83 14.02
CA ASN A 113 -31.81 22.72 14.63
C ASN A 113 -31.78 21.42 15.46
N ILE A 114 -31.39 21.51 16.75
CA ILE A 114 -31.18 20.32 17.58
C ILE A 114 -32.55 19.68 17.80
N ASP A 115 -32.78 18.53 17.16
CA ASP A 115 -34.08 17.85 17.15
C ASP A 115 -35.25 18.74 16.66
N GLY A 116 -34.96 19.70 15.76
CA GLY A 116 -35.97 20.62 15.22
C GLY A 116 -36.28 21.84 16.11
N ILE A 117 -35.60 21.98 17.25
CA ILE A 117 -35.81 23.08 18.20
C ILE A 117 -34.97 24.31 17.80
N LYS A 118 -35.65 25.43 17.54
CA LYS A 118 -35.01 26.72 17.30
C LYS A 118 -34.42 27.24 18.61
N ILE A 119 -33.10 27.30 18.70
CA ILE A 119 -32.39 27.81 19.87
C ILE A 119 -32.49 29.34 19.94
N GLU A 120 -32.81 29.86 21.12
CA GLU A 120 -32.91 31.30 21.38
C GLU A 120 -31.56 32.02 21.21
N GLN A 121 -31.62 33.28 20.76
CA GLN A 121 -30.43 34.06 20.43
C GLN A 121 -29.55 34.32 21.66
N GLU A 122 -30.15 34.50 22.85
CA GLU A 122 -29.40 34.73 24.09
C GLU A 122 -28.52 33.53 24.50
N ILE A 123 -28.99 32.31 24.24
CA ILE A 123 -28.21 31.08 24.46
C ILE A 123 -27.06 31.01 23.45
N LYS A 124 -27.33 31.29 22.17
CA LYS A 124 -26.29 31.34 21.13
C LYS A 124 -25.22 32.35 21.48
N ASP A 125 -25.61 33.57 21.85
CA ASP A 125 -24.71 34.64 22.25
C ASP A 125 -23.88 34.25 23.47
N TYR A 126 -24.49 33.58 24.46
CA TYR A 126 -23.78 33.13 25.66
C TYR A 126 -22.74 32.05 25.37
N VAL A 127 -23.08 31.06 24.55
CA VAL A 127 -22.14 30.01 24.16
C VAL A 127 -21.01 30.59 23.32
N THR A 128 -21.34 31.40 22.31
CA THR A 128 -20.35 32.05 21.45
C THR A 128 -19.43 32.97 22.26
N LYS A 129 -19.96 33.77 23.20
CA LYS A 129 -19.17 34.65 24.08
C LYS A 129 -18.19 33.88 24.96
N ASN A 130 -18.61 32.72 25.48
CA ASN A 130 -17.81 31.90 26.38
C ASN A 130 -17.18 30.71 25.67
N TYR A 131 -16.96 30.78 24.35
CA TYR A 131 -16.39 29.65 23.63
C TYR A 131 -14.94 29.38 24.05
N THR A 132 -14.12 30.42 24.18
CA THR A 132 -12.79 30.35 24.78
C THR A 132 -12.66 31.35 25.94
N LYS A 133 -11.70 31.10 26.84
CA LYS A 133 -11.38 32.02 27.94
C LYS A 133 -10.98 33.41 27.44
N GLU A 134 -10.20 33.47 26.37
CA GLU A 134 -9.74 34.72 25.74
C GLU A 134 -10.91 35.51 25.19
N ARG A 135 -11.82 34.84 24.46
CA ARG A 135 -13.03 35.45 23.91
C ARG A 135 -13.94 35.97 25.03
N SER A 136 -14.14 35.18 26.09
CA SER A 136 -14.95 35.60 27.24
C SER A 136 -14.36 36.83 27.93
N LYS A 137 -13.04 36.85 28.16
CA LYS A 137 -12.36 37.97 28.80
C LYS A 137 -12.41 39.23 27.92
N VAL A 138 -12.14 39.12 26.63
CA VAL A 138 -12.25 40.25 25.67
C VAL A 138 -13.66 40.80 25.66
N MET A 139 -14.67 39.94 25.57
CA MET A 139 -16.07 40.36 25.58
C MET A 139 -16.44 41.01 26.92
N SER A 140 -15.97 40.48 28.05
CA SER A 140 -16.24 41.08 29.38
C SER A 140 -15.67 42.49 29.51
N LEU A 141 -14.44 42.70 29.05
CA LEU A 141 -13.78 44.01 29.06
C LEU A 141 -14.50 44.98 28.11
N MET A 142 -14.85 44.53 26.90
CA MET A 142 -15.51 45.37 25.90
C MET A 142 -16.94 45.79 26.26
N PHE A 143 -17.67 44.96 27.01
CA PHE A 143 -19.02 45.28 27.47
C PHE A 143 -19.05 45.99 28.82
N SER A 144 -17.90 46.17 29.47
CA SER A 144 -17.85 46.96 30.70
C SER A 144 -17.85 48.45 30.37
N ASN A 145 -18.74 49.22 30.98
CA ASN A 145 -18.85 50.68 30.76
C ASN A 145 -17.75 51.49 31.47
N ASN A 146 -16.74 50.83 32.03
CA ASN A 146 -15.66 51.49 32.76
C ASN A 146 -14.63 52.06 31.75
N LYS A 147 -14.24 53.32 31.91
CA LYS A 147 -13.21 53.98 31.09
C LYS A 147 -11.88 53.22 31.08
N ASN A 148 -11.53 52.55 32.18
CA ASN A 148 -10.30 51.77 32.31
C ASN A 148 -10.33 50.42 31.56
N SER A 149 -11.52 49.95 31.16
CA SER A 149 -11.67 48.65 30.51
C SER A 149 -11.06 48.58 29.12
N ILE A 150 -10.98 49.72 28.42
CA ILE A 150 -10.34 49.82 27.10
C ILE A 150 -8.83 49.65 27.26
N GLU A 151 -8.24 50.27 28.29
CA GLU A 151 -6.82 50.14 28.60
C GLU A 151 -6.49 48.72 29.08
N GLU A 152 -7.32 48.14 29.95
CA GLU A 152 -7.19 46.73 30.36
C GLU A 152 -7.34 45.77 29.18
N LEU A 153 -8.24 46.05 28.23
CA LEU A 153 -8.40 45.26 27.01
C LEU A 153 -7.14 45.32 26.14
N ILE A 154 -6.60 46.52 25.93
CA ILE A 154 -5.37 46.70 25.15
C ILE A 154 -4.20 45.97 25.83
N GLN A 155 -4.02 46.15 27.14
CA GLN A 155 -3.01 45.43 27.91
C GLN A 155 -3.19 43.92 27.86
N TYR A 156 -4.44 43.44 27.93
CA TYR A 156 -4.74 42.01 27.85
C TYR A 156 -4.41 41.43 26.46
N LEU A 157 -4.78 42.12 25.38
CA LEU A 157 -4.46 41.69 24.02
C LEU A 157 -2.95 41.69 23.75
N ILE A 158 -2.24 42.71 24.23
CA ILE A 158 -0.77 42.81 24.10
C ILE A 158 -0.09 41.71 24.92
N LYS A 159 -0.44 41.56 26.20
CA LYS A 159 0.20 40.60 27.12
C LYS A 159 0.06 39.14 26.67
N ASN A 160 -1.03 38.81 25.99
CA ASN A 160 -1.32 37.44 25.56
C ASN A 160 -1.12 37.24 24.04
N GLU A 161 -0.59 38.24 23.33
CA GLU A 161 -0.33 38.19 21.88
C GLU A 161 -1.58 37.79 21.05
N ILE A 162 -2.77 38.27 21.45
CA ILE A 162 -4.03 37.87 20.81
C ILE A 162 -4.36 38.83 19.66
N GLU A 163 -4.36 38.35 18.41
CA GLU A 163 -4.84 39.15 17.29
C GLU A 163 -6.38 39.16 17.20
N THR A 164 -6.95 40.24 16.68
CA THR A 164 -8.42 40.34 16.46
C THR A 164 -8.97 39.28 15.51
N LYS A 165 -8.13 38.74 14.62
CA LYS A 165 -8.45 37.62 13.74
C LYS A 165 -8.53 36.29 14.51
N ASP A 166 -7.74 36.11 15.56
CA ASP A 166 -7.72 34.87 16.36
C ASP A 166 -8.96 34.77 17.26
N LEU A 167 -9.57 35.92 17.53
CA LEU A 167 -10.86 36.03 18.20
C LEU A 167 -12.04 35.84 17.24
N SER A 168 -11.81 35.90 15.93
CA SER A 168 -12.82 35.67 14.90
C SER A 168 -12.66 34.29 14.29
N ASP A 169 -13.74 33.53 14.17
CA ASP A 169 -13.75 32.30 13.39
C ASP A 169 -14.85 32.34 12.33
N LYS A 170 -15.05 31.22 11.64
CA LYS A 170 -16.08 31.09 10.61
C LYS A 170 -17.51 31.28 11.15
N TYR A 171 -17.72 31.21 12.46
CA TYR A 171 -19.01 31.30 13.11
C TYR A 171 -19.20 32.59 13.93
N PHE A 172 -18.10 33.18 14.42
CA PHE A 172 -18.10 34.42 15.17
C PHE A 172 -17.14 35.43 14.51
N ASN A 173 -17.71 36.46 13.88
CA ASN A 173 -16.93 37.58 13.40
C ASN A 173 -17.02 38.72 14.41
N ILE A 174 -15.94 38.95 15.14
CA ILE A 174 -15.91 39.89 16.26
C ILE A 174 -16.27 41.31 15.80
N VAL A 175 -15.78 41.71 14.63
CA VAL A 175 -16.05 43.03 14.03
C VAL A 175 -17.52 43.18 13.66
N LYS A 176 -18.12 42.14 13.05
CA LYS A 176 -19.54 42.13 12.67
C LYS A 176 -20.42 42.17 13.92
N TYR A 177 -20.12 41.34 14.92
CA TYR A 177 -20.85 41.29 16.18
C TYR A 177 -20.83 42.66 16.88
N PHE A 178 -19.66 43.30 16.97
CA PHE A 178 -19.56 44.60 17.62
C PHE A 178 -20.21 45.75 16.85
N LYS A 179 -20.17 45.73 15.51
CA LYS A 179 -20.92 46.69 14.70
C LYS A 179 -22.43 46.61 14.95
N THR A 180 -22.94 45.43 15.30
CA THR A 180 -24.35 45.19 15.59
C THR A 180 -24.75 45.60 17.02
N TYR A 181 -23.93 45.29 18.04
CA TYR A 181 -24.36 45.42 19.45
C TYR A 181 -23.75 46.59 20.23
N ASN A 182 -22.60 47.16 19.82
CA ASN A 182 -21.99 48.32 20.52
C ASN A 182 -21.07 49.15 19.60
N LYS A 183 -21.64 49.69 18.51
CA LYS A 183 -20.92 50.39 17.44
C LYS A 183 -20.05 51.56 17.92
N ASN A 184 -20.52 52.32 18.92
CA ASN A 184 -19.84 53.52 19.40
C ASN A 184 -18.59 53.20 20.24
N ASN A 185 -18.66 52.23 21.16
CA ASN A 185 -17.48 51.80 21.91
C ASN A 185 -16.51 51.01 21.02
N PHE A 186 -17.03 50.22 20.07
CA PHE A 186 -16.18 49.51 19.11
C PHE A 186 -15.37 50.47 18.26
N ASN A 187 -15.97 51.53 17.70
CA ASN A 187 -15.22 52.49 16.89
C ASN A 187 -14.15 53.23 17.73
N LYS A 188 -14.46 53.59 18.99
CA LYS A 188 -13.48 54.21 19.90
C LYS A 188 -12.33 53.27 20.25
N CYS A 189 -12.61 51.99 20.56
CA CYS A 189 -11.60 50.97 20.82
C CYS A 189 -10.80 50.65 19.56
N PHE A 190 -11.47 50.48 18.42
CA PHE A 190 -10.84 50.14 17.15
C PHE A 190 -9.93 51.26 16.67
N GLU A 191 -10.36 52.52 16.73
CA GLU A 191 -9.49 53.66 16.42
C GLU A 191 -8.36 53.76 17.44
N LYS A 192 -8.56 53.58 18.75
CA LYS A 192 -7.44 53.58 19.72
C LYS A 192 -6.46 52.42 19.52
N ILE A 193 -6.95 51.21 19.25
CA ILE A 193 -6.11 50.04 18.95
C ILE A 193 -5.35 50.33 17.66
N LYS A 194 -6.04 50.79 16.61
CA LYS A 194 -5.43 51.19 15.34
C LYS A 194 -4.40 52.30 15.53
N THR A 195 -4.65 53.32 16.33
CA THR A 195 -3.71 54.39 16.67
C THR A 195 -2.52 53.84 17.46
N VAL A 196 -2.71 52.98 18.45
CA VAL A 196 -1.60 52.35 19.20
C VAL A 196 -0.77 51.41 18.32
N PHE A 197 -1.37 50.78 17.31
CA PHE A 197 -0.67 49.95 16.32
C PHE A 197 -0.03 50.78 15.20
N ASP A 198 -0.66 51.86 14.74
CA ASP A 198 -0.21 52.73 13.64
C ASP A 198 0.82 53.79 14.12
N GLU A 199 0.74 54.27 15.37
CA GLU A 199 1.72 55.20 15.96
C GLU A 199 3.01 54.49 16.40
N ASN A 200 2.96 53.17 16.62
CA ASN A 200 4.14 52.36 16.96
C ASN A 200 4.68 51.52 15.79
N TYR A 201 3.99 51.43 14.65
CA TYR A 201 4.44 50.61 13.50
C TYR A 201 4.12 51.26 12.13
N PHE A 202 5.15 51.23 11.28
CA PHE A 202 5.30 51.63 9.87
C PHE A 202 4.11 52.21 9.08
N ASP A 203 4.42 53.19 8.23
CA ASP A 203 3.54 53.60 7.13
C ASP A 203 3.41 52.49 6.08
N LYS A 204 2.37 51.68 6.25
CA LYS A 204 1.95 50.59 5.36
C LYS A 204 1.77 51.04 3.91
N VAL A 205 1.53 52.33 3.68
CA VAL A 205 1.38 52.92 2.34
C VAL A 205 2.74 53.01 1.63
N GLU A 206 3.82 53.26 2.37
CA GLU A 206 5.16 53.45 1.79
C GLU A 206 5.78 52.12 1.33
N ILE A 207 5.70 51.07 2.15
CA ILE A 207 6.21 49.73 1.80
C ILE A 207 5.47 49.12 0.59
N ASN A 208 4.15 49.34 0.51
CA ASN A 208 3.35 48.85 -0.62
C ASN A 208 3.65 49.56 -1.95
N LYS A 209 4.22 50.77 -1.91
CA LYS A 209 4.69 51.50 -3.11
C LYS A 209 6.01 50.96 -3.65
N ILE A 210 6.72 50.14 -2.88
CA ILE A 210 8.03 49.61 -3.29
C ILE A 210 7.85 48.41 -4.23
N LYS A 211 8.07 48.67 -5.52
CA LYS A 211 7.84 47.71 -6.61
C LYS A 211 8.98 46.70 -6.81
N SER A 212 10.19 46.95 -6.31
CA SER A 212 11.34 46.06 -6.51
C SER A 212 12.00 45.63 -5.20
N ASN A 213 12.60 44.42 -5.21
CA ASN A 213 13.31 43.87 -4.05
C ASN A 213 14.50 44.75 -3.63
N TYR A 214 15.23 45.30 -4.60
CA TYR A 214 16.35 46.21 -4.34
C TYR A 214 15.91 47.51 -3.65
N ALA A 215 14.77 48.08 -4.07
CA ALA A 215 14.23 49.27 -3.43
C ALA A 215 13.72 48.98 -2.01
N LEU A 216 13.21 47.77 -1.76
CA LEU A 216 12.79 47.33 -0.43
C LEU A 216 14.01 47.17 0.49
N GLU A 217 15.05 46.54 -0.01
CA GLU A 217 16.32 46.36 0.70
C GLU A 217 16.97 47.70 1.05
N LYS A 218 17.00 48.64 0.10
CA LYS A 218 17.50 50.01 0.31
C LYS A 218 16.65 50.77 1.32
N TYR A 219 15.33 50.65 1.26
CA TYR A 219 14.41 51.27 2.21
C TYR A 219 14.60 50.74 3.64
N ILE A 220 14.77 49.43 3.81
CA ILE A 220 15.05 48.80 5.11
C ILE A 220 16.38 49.31 5.67
N LYS A 221 17.46 49.30 4.86
CA LYS A 221 18.78 49.83 5.27
C LYS A 221 18.71 51.28 5.73
N ASN A 222 17.97 52.11 4.99
CA ASN A 222 17.85 53.55 5.27
C ASN A 222 17.00 53.87 6.50
N ASN A 223 16.14 52.95 6.94
CA ASN A 223 15.24 53.15 8.07
C ASN A 223 15.57 52.26 9.28
N PHE A 224 16.73 51.60 9.29
CA PHE A 224 17.12 50.56 10.25
C PHE A 224 16.88 50.91 11.74
N LYS A 225 17.19 52.14 12.15
CA LYS A 225 16.98 52.63 13.53
C LYS A 225 15.51 52.60 14.00
N LYS A 226 14.54 52.73 13.08
CA LYS A 226 13.11 52.62 13.40
C LYS A 226 12.69 51.18 13.71
N PHE A 227 13.46 50.19 13.23
CA PHE A 227 13.17 48.78 13.42
C PHE A 227 13.92 48.14 14.61
N GLU A 228 15.02 48.76 15.07
CA GLU A 228 15.85 48.25 16.16
C GLU A 228 15.14 48.22 17.52
N ASN A 229 14.11 49.07 17.71
CA ASN A 229 13.27 49.11 18.91
C ASN A 229 12.25 47.95 19.01
N LEU A 230 12.23 47.03 18.04
CA LEU A 230 11.25 45.93 17.95
C LEU A 230 11.75 44.58 18.48
N LYS A 231 12.85 44.56 19.26
CA LYS A 231 13.46 43.33 19.79
C LYS A 231 12.52 42.38 20.56
N ASN A 232 11.38 42.87 21.04
CA ASN A 232 10.37 42.09 21.77
C ASN A 232 9.11 41.76 20.96
N PHE A 233 9.07 42.09 19.66
CA PHE A 233 7.90 41.92 18.81
C PHE A 233 8.11 40.74 17.87
N ASN A 234 7.16 39.80 17.85
CA ASN A 234 7.20 38.67 16.93
C ASN A 234 6.89 39.15 15.50
N VAL A 235 7.95 39.62 14.83
CA VAL A 235 7.92 40.16 13.46
C VAL A 235 7.23 39.19 12.48
N ASN A 236 7.30 37.87 12.71
CA ASN A 236 6.64 36.89 11.84
C ASN A 236 5.12 37.00 11.85
N ASP A 237 4.50 37.27 13.00
CA ASP A 237 3.03 37.31 13.10
C ASP A 237 2.49 38.65 12.59
N TYR A 238 3.24 39.73 12.83
CA TYR A 238 2.98 41.03 12.19
C TYR A 238 3.09 40.95 10.66
N LEU A 239 4.15 40.36 10.12
CA LEU A 239 4.32 40.24 8.66
C LEU A 239 3.25 39.36 8.01
N LYS A 240 2.78 38.29 8.68
CA LYS A 240 1.65 37.46 8.24
C LYS A 240 0.31 38.18 8.27
N SER A 241 0.13 39.16 9.17
CA SER A 241 -1.09 39.98 9.23
C SER A 241 -1.24 40.95 8.04
N ILE A 242 -0.14 41.21 7.31
CA ILE A 242 -0.12 42.11 6.17
C ILE A 242 -0.39 41.29 4.89
N LYS A 243 -1.67 41.17 4.54
CA LYS A 243 -2.25 40.42 3.42
C LYS A 243 -1.68 40.67 1.99
N TYR A 244 -0.69 41.55 1.82
CA TYR A 244 -0.25 42.06 0.51
C TYR A 244 1.28 42.09 0.31
N ILE A 245 2.07 41.55 1.23
CA ILE A 245 3.51 41.39 1.03
C ILE A 245 3.78 39.98 0.50
N ASP A 246 4.24 39.88 -0.75
CA ASP A 246 4.68 38.63 -1.38
C ASP A 246 5.66 37.87 -0.46
N GLU A 247 5.53 36.55 -0.35
CA GLU A 247 6.38 35.66 0.46
C GLU A 247 7.88 35.94 0.28
N LYS A 248 8.28 36.32 -0.95
CA LYS A 248 9.67 36.69 -1.24
C LYS A 248 10.14 37.91 -0.45
N LYS A 249 9.28 38.89 -0.22
CA LYS A 249 9.56 40.11 0.56
C LYS A 249 9.52 39.85 2.08
N ILE A 250 8.64 38.95 2.55
CA ILE A 250 8.62 38.50 3.96
C ILE A 250 9.93 37.78 4.30
N ASN A 251 10.40 36.89 3.42
CA ASN A 251 11.68 36.21 3.61
C ASN A 251 12.85 37.20 3.64
N ILE A 252 12.88 38.20 2.75
CA ILE A 252 13.88 39.28 2.82
C ILE A 252 13.82 40.00 4.17
N LEU A 253 12.63 40.36 4.66
CA LEU A 253 12.48 41.01 5.95
C LEU A 253 12.99 40.14 7.12
N ILE A 254 12.61 38.86 7.19
CA ILE A 254 13.06 37.92 8.22
C ILE A 254 14.59 37.73 8.17
N GLN A 255 15.17 37.66 6.97
CA GLN A 255 16.62 37.61 6.77
C GLN A 255 17.34 38.85 7.31
N TYR A 256 16.68 40.01 7.39
CA TYR A 256 17.28 41.23 7.93
C TYR A 256 17.23 41.33 9.47
N TYR A 257 16.29 40.65 10.15
CA TYR A 257 16.09 40.78 11.60
C TYR A 257 16.75 39.69 12.45
N ASP A 258 16.89 38.48 11.93
CA ASP A 258 17.60 37.40 12.62
C ASP A 258 19.09 37.49 12.24
N LYS A 259 19.86 38.28 13.02
CA LYS A 259 21.29 38.55 12.74
C LYS A 259 22.11 37.27 12.49
N PRO A 260 21.98 36.20 13.31
CA PRO A 260 22.55 34.88 13.00
C PRO A 260 22.17 34.35 11.61
N ARG A 261 20.86 34.30 11.31
CA ARG A 261 20.34 33.80 10.03
C ARG A 261 20.86 34.61 8.85
N ARG A 262 20.93 35.94 8.98
CA ARG A 262 21.47 36.82 7.95
C ARG A 262 22.90 36.46 7.62
N LEU A 263 23.74 36.40 8.65
CA LEU A 263 25.16 36.10 8.50
C LEU A 263 25.34 34.75 7.81
N ILE A 264 24.62 33.73 8.25
CA ILE A 264 24.69 32.38 7.67
C ILE A 264 24.23 32.38 6.22
N ILE A 265 23.13 33.07 5.88
CA ILE A 265 22.66 33.17 4.50
C ILE A 265 23.65 33.93 3.63
N ASP A 266 24.27 35.01 4.14
CA ASP A 266 25.31 35.74 3.44
C ASP A 266 26.53 34.84 3.17
N LEU A 267 26.91 33.97 4.11
CA LEU A 267 27.96 32.98 3.92
C LEU A 267 27.57 31.90 2.89
N ILE A 268 26.33 31.40 2.94
CA ILE A 268 25.80 30.44 1.94
C ILE A 268 25.78 31.04 0.54
N ILE A 269 25.34 32.30 0.40
CA ILE A 269 25.29 33.01 -0.90
C ILE A 269 26.70 33.17 -1.48
N LYS A 270 27.71 33.38 -0.63
CA LYS A 270 29.12 33.49 -1.02
C LYS A 270 29.82 32.15 -1.24
N GLU A 271 29.14 31.03 -1.01
CA GLU A 271 29.71 29.70 -0.92
C GLU A 271 30.89 29.56 0.07
N ASP A 272 30.86 30.32 1.15
CA ASP A 272 31.93 30.38 2.16
C ASP A 272 31.78 29.27 3.21
N ILE A 273 32.12 28.04 2.83
CA ILE A 273 32.13 26.87 3.74
C ILE A 273 33.08 27.10 4.93
N PRO A 274 34.31 27.62 4.78
CA PRO A 274 35.18 27.94 5.91
C PRO A 274 34.52 28.91 6.91
N GLY A 275 33.87 29.96 6.43
CA GLY A 275 33.14 30.90 7.26
C GLY A 275 31.98 30.25 8.01
N LEU A 276 31.21 29.36 7.36
CA LEU A 276 30.16 28.58 8.02
C LEU A 276 30.72 27.62 9.08
N SER A 277 31.84 26.96 8.79
CA SER A 277 32.53 26.07 9.73
C SER A 277 33.00 26.83 10.96
N ASN A 278 33.65 27.97 10.79
CA ASN A 278 34.09 28.84 11.89
C ASN A 278 32.89 29.30 12.72
N TYR A 279 31.79 29.70 12.06
CA TYR A 279 30.58 30.10 12.77
C TYR A 279 30.01 28.98 13.65
N ILE A 280 29.96 27.74 13.16
CA ILE A 280 29.51 26.57 13.93
C ILE A 280 30.45 26.30 15.12
N GLN A 281 31.76 26.42 14.92
CA GLN A 281 32.76 26.20 15.98
C GLN A 281 32.72 27.28 17.07
N GLU A 282 32.55 28.55 16.70
CA GLU A 282 32.43 29.66 17.64
C GLU A 282 31.11 29.61 18.43
N ASN A 283 30.08 28.97 17.85
CA ASN A 283 28.75 28.84 18.42
C ASN A 283 28.42 27.35 18.59
N ASN A 284 29.15 26.62 19.45
CA ASN A 284 29.10 25.16 19.62
C ASN A 284 27.70 24.50 19.65
N ASP A 285 26.66 25.22 20.04
CA ASP A 285 25.29 24.73 20.09
C ASP A 285 24.44 25.05 18.85
N PHE A 286 24.98 25.75 17.87
CA PHE A 286 24.24 26.13 16.67
C PHE A 286 23.91 24.92 15.78
N GLU A 287 22.67 24.89 15.29
CA GLU A 287 22.14 23.88 14.37
C GLU A 287 21.41 24.58 13.22
N PHE A 288 21.64 24.20 11.96
CA PHE A 288 20.94 24.88 10.84
C PHE A 288 19.42 24.75 10.93
N LYS A 289 18.89 23.70 11.58
CA LYS A 289 17.45 23.56 11.82
C LYS A 289 16.88 24.71 12.67
N GLU A 290 17.68 25.38 13.50
CA GLU A 290 17.23 26.55 14.28
C GLU A 290 16.89 27.75 13.40
N LEU A 291 17.44 27.80 12.18
CA LEU A 291 17.06 28.80 11.18
C LEU A 291 15.65 28.57 10.66
N ASN A 292 15.14 27.33 10.73
CA ASN A 292 13.80 26.98 10.26
C ASN A 292 12.75 27.56 11.20
N LYS A 293 12.30 28.79 10.92
CA LYS A 293 11.23 29.48 11.66
C LYS A 293 10.14 29.94 10.70
N GLY A 294 8.88 29.73 11.10
CA GLY A 294 7.73 30.07 10.28
C GLY A 294 7.68 29.27 8.98
N GLN A 295 7.68 29.95 7.84
CA GLN A 295 7.69 29.33 6.51
C GLN A 295 9.11 29.15 5.93
N PHE A 296 10.14 29.66 6.62
CA PHE A 296 11.51 29.51 6.16
C PHE A 296 12.04 28.12 6.49
N ASP A 297 12.58 27.43 5.49
CA ASP A 297 13.27 26.15 5.61
C ASP A 297 14.61 26.27 4.86
N ILE A 298 15.73 26.21 5.58
CA ILE A 298 17.07 26.48 5.04
C ILE A 298 17.42 25.54 3.88
N ILE A 299 17.00 24.28 3.95
CA ILE A 299 17.23 23.29 2.89
C ILE A 299 16.43 23.65 1.63
N SER A 300 15.15 24.02 1.78
CA SER A 300 14.31 24.47 0.67
C SER A 300 14.81 25.79 0.09
N TYR A 301 15.31 26.69 0.94
CA TYR A 301 15.93 27.94 0.51
C TYR A 301 17.15 27.67 -0.37
N CYS A 302 18.07 26.80 0.07
CA CYS A 302 19.24 26.41 -0.72
C CYS A 302 18.84 25.71 -2.03
N LYS A 303 17.85 24.82 -2.01
CA LYS A 303 17.40 24.06 -3.20
C LYS A 303 16.65 24.90 -4.24
N PHE A 304 15.85 25.88 -3.82
CA PHE A 304 14.89 26.56 -4.71
C PHE A 304 15.14 28.05 -4.91
N SER A 305 15.69 28.74 -3.90
CA SER A 305 15.85 30.19 -3.95
C SER A 305 17.22 30.62 -4.47
N LEU A 306 18.23 29.79 -4.20
CA LEU A 306 19.58 29.97 -4.72
C LEU A 306 19.73 29.06 -5.94
N LYS A 307 19.82 29.63 -7.13
CA LYS A 307 19.87 28.84 -8.38
C LYS A 307 21.13 27.98 -8.50
N ASN A 308 22.19 28.30 -7.75
CA ASN A 308 23.52 27.71 -7.89
C ASN A 308 24.17 27.48 -6.51
N VAL A 309 23.56 26.68 -5.62
CA VAL A 309 24.28 26.19 -4.43
C VAL A 309 25.07 24.95 -4.86
N SER A 310 26.39 24.97 -4.67
CA SER A 310 27.23 23.80 -4.95
C SER A 310 26.80 22.58 -4.13
N ASN A 311 27.00 21.38 -4.70
CA ASN A 311 26.70 20.14 -3.98
C ASN A 311 27.50 20.02 -2.68
N GLU A 312 28.75 20.51 -2.68
CA GLU A 312 29.61 20.51 -1.50
C GLU A 312 29.02 21.35 -0.36
N LEU A 313 28.55 22.56 -0.65
CA LEU A 313 27.88 23.40 0.34
C LEU A 313 26.56 22.78 0.81
N MET A 314 25.82 22.16 -0.11
CA MET A 314 24.57 21.48 0.25
C MET A 314 24.82 20.30 1.20
N ASP A 315 25.83 19.48 0.92
CA ASP A 315 26.23 18.36 1.77
C ASP A 315 26.72 18.86 3.14
N PHE A 316 27.48 19.96 3.17
CA PHE A 316 27.89 20.61 4.40
C PHE A 316 26.69 21.02 5.26
N ILE A 317 25.69 21.69 4.68
CA ILE A 317 24.46 22.10 5.39
C ILE A 317 23.68 20.87 5.89
N LEU A 318 23.58 19.81 5.08
CA LEU A 318 22.85 18.60 5.45
C LEU A 318 23.49 17.84 6.60
N ILE A 319 24.82 17.68 6.59
CA ILE A 319 25.59 17.03 7.66
C ILE A 319 25.47 17.80 8.97
N ASN A 320 25.57 19.13 8.90
CA ASN A 320 25.55 20.02 10.06
C ASN A 320 24.14 20.48 10.47
N PHE A 321 23.09 19.91 9.87
CA PHE A 321 21.71 20.38 10.06
C PHE A 321 21.23 20.30 11.52
N ASP A 322 21.69 19.26 12.22
CA ASP A 322 21.36 18.90 13.59
C ASP A 322 22.66 18.49 14.32
N LYS A 323 22.77 18.83 15.61
CA LYS A 323 23.98 18.56 16.42
C LYS A 323 24.28 17.08 16.54
N LYS A 324 23.27 16.23 16.76
CA LYS A 324 23.46 14.77 16.87
C LYS A 324 23.93 14.19 15.55
N ARG A 325 23.35 14.65 14.43
CA ARG A 325 23.80 14.26 13.09
C ARG A 325 25.26 14.62 12.89
N ARG A 326 25.64 15.87 13.18
CA ARG A 326 27.01 16.36 13.06
C ARG A 326 27.99 15.51 13.89
N GLU A 327 27.65 15.22 15.14
CA GLU A 327 28.47 14.40 16.05
C GLU A 327 28.66 12.96 15.53
N VAL A 328 27.57 12.30 15.09
CA VAL A 328 27.67 10.96 14.49
C VAL A 328 28.54 10.99 13.23
N ILE A 329 28.34 11.95 12.35
CA ILE A 329 29.10 12.05 11.10
C ILE A 329 30.57 12.34 11.38
N SER A 330 30.90 13.18 12.37
CA SER A 330 32.28 13.40 12.77
C SER A 330 32.96 12.12 13.23
N ILE A 331 32.28 11.29 14.02
CA ILE A 331 32.82 9.98 14.45
C ILE A 331 33.07 9.06 13.24
N LEU A 332 32.15 9.04 12.28
CA LEU A 332 32.26 8.21 11.08
C LEU A 332 33.40 8.67 10.14
N GLU A 333 33.62 9.98 10.04
CA GLU A 333 34.65 10.58 9.17
C GLU A 333 36.02 10.79 9.83
N GLU A 334 36.18 10.51 11.14
CA GLU A 334 37.45 10.67 11.87
C GLU A 334 38.64 10.01 11.13
N ASN A 335 39.84 10.59 11.20
CA ASN A 335 41.02 9.96 10.59
C ASN A 335 41.70 8.98 11.56
N VAL A 336 40.97 7.93 11.95
CA VAL A 336 41.42 6.85 12.84
C VAL A 336 40.97 5.49 12.31
N GLU A 337 41.51 4.40 12.85
CA GLU A 337 41.12 3.03 12.47
C GLU A 337 39.62 2.75 12.70
N ASP A 338 39.03 1.95 11.81
CA ASP A 338 37.60 1.61 11.85
C ASP A 338 37.12 1.07 13.20
N ASP A 339 37.95 0.28 13.89
CA ASP A 339 37.60 -0.27 15.21
C ASP A 339 37.45 0.83 16.27
N LYS A 340 38.31 1.86 16.21
CA LYS A 340 38.21 3.02 17.09
C LYS A 340 36.97 3.85 16.78
N LYS A 341 36.62 4.05 15.50
CA LYS A 341 35.37 4.72 15.11
C LYS A 341 34.13 3.99 15.59
N ILE A 342 34.10 2.67 15.40
CA ILE A 342 33.01 1.81 15.88
C ILE A 342 32.88 1.92 17.39
N GLN A 343 33.99 1.88 18.14
CA GLN A 343 33.96 2.05 19.59
C GLN A 343 33.46 3.43 20.01
N ASN A 344 33.91 4.50 19.34
CA ASN A 344 33.45 5.87 19.61
C ASN A 344 31.94 5.99 19.36
N LEU A 345 31.43 5.41 18.27
CA LEU A 345 30.00 5.42 17.96
C LEU A 345 29.18 4.60 18.97
N LYS A 346 29.69 3.45 19.43
CA LYS A 346 29.08 2.68 20.52
C LYS A 346 28.98 3.51 21.80
N ASN A 347 30.09 4.12 22.21
CA ASN A 347 30.13 4.96 23.41
C ASN A 347 29.14 6.13 23.28
N TYR A 348 29.04 6.76 22.11
CA TYR A 348 28.08 7.84 21.86
C TYR A 348 26.63 7.38 22.01
N VAL A 349 26.27 6.23 21.41
CA VAL A 349 24.91 5.66 21.50
C VAL A 349 24.57 5.26 22.95
N GLU A 350 25.52 4.65 23.66
CA GLU A 350 25.30 4.13 25.02
C GLU A 350 25.30 5.23 26.10
N SER A 351 26.07 6.30 25.92
CA SER A 351 26.15 7.41 26.88
C SER A 351 25.03 8.44 26.73
N SER A 352 24.23 8.36 25.65
CA SER A 352 23.19 9.36 25.38
C SER A 352 22.01 9.22 26.37
N PRO A 353 21.64 10.29 27.11
CA PRO A 353 20.63 10.22 28.17
C PRO A 353 19.20 9.92 27.69
N ASN A 354 18.96 9.97 26.38
CA ASN A 354 17.63 9.88 25.77
C ASN A 354 17.43 8.63 24.90
N ASN A 355 18.18 7.55 25.11
CA ASN A 355 18.13 6.35 24.27
C ASN A 355 18.29 6.67 22.77
N PHE A 356 19.27 7.50 22.42
CA PHE A 356 19.51 7.88 21.04
C PHE A 356 19.71 6.65 20.13
N GLU A 357 19.04 6.64 18.99
CA GLU A 357 19.23 5.63 17.95
C GLU A 357 19.88 6.26 16.72
N ILE A 358 20.76 5.52 16.03
CA ILE A 358 21.43 6.05 14.82
C ILE A 358 20.40 6.49 13.77
N LYS A 359 19.26 5.80 13.65
CA LYS A 359 18.17 6.18 12.73
C LYS A 359 17.57 7.56 13.02
N ASP A 360 17.73 8.09 14.23
CA ASP A 360 17.10 9.35 14.65
C ASP A 360 17.70 10.56 13.94
N ILE A 361 18.89 10.41 13.33
CA ILE A 361 19.50 11.48 12.52
C ILE A 361 18.94 11.53 11.09
N ASN A 362 18.14 10.54 10.68
CA ASN A 362 17.51 10.51 9.36
C ASN A 362 16.31 11.46 9.28
N ASP A 363 16.14 12.10 8.13
CA ASP A 363 14.97 12.89 7.82
C ASP A 363 14.62 12.84 6.31
N LYS A 364 13.71 13.70 5.85
CA LYS A 364 13.28 13.77 4.45
C LYS A 364 14.41 14.15 3.45
N ASN A 365 15.50 14.72 3.94
CA ASN A 365 16.62 15.26 3.19
C ASN A 365 17.95 14.52 3.46
N PHE A 366 18.04 13.74 4.54
CA PHE A 366 19.25 13.02 4.94
C PHE A 366 18.93 11.57 5.34
N ASP A 367 19.75 10.64 4.85
CA ASP A 367 19.66 9.21 5.13
C ASP A 367 21.08 8.69 5.39
N ILE A 368 21.33 8.25 6.63
CA ILE A 368 22.64 7.79 7.08
C ILE A 368 23.15 6.58 6.29
N ILE A 369 22.26 5.70 5.84
CA ILE A 369 22.65 4.52 5.06
C ILE A 369 23.16 4.97 3.70
N LYS A 370 22.40 5.83 3.02
CA LYS A 370 22.83 6.40 1.72
C LYS A 370 24.12 7.17 1.85
N TYR A 371 24.26 7.95 2.92
CA TYR A 371 25.47 8.71 3.19
C TYR A 371 26.69 7.80 3.38
N CYS A 372 26.59 6.76 4.22
CA CYS A 372 27.65 5.76 4.41
C CYS A 372 28.03 5.09 3.09
N HIS A 373 27.05 4.78 2.24
CA HIS A 373 27.28 4.14 0.95
C HIS A 373 27.98 5.07 -0.06
N SER A 374 27.64 6.37 -0.07
CA SER A 374 28.19 7.33 -1.02
C SER A 374 29.52 7.97 -0.58
N SER A 375 29.81 7.98 0.72
CA SER A 375 30.99 8.67 1.26
C SER A 375 32.26 7.85 1.04
N LYS A 376 33.24 8.42 0.35
CA LYS A 376 34.56 7.80 0.15
C LYS A 376 35.38 7.66 1.45
N LYS A 377 34.99 8.36 2.51
CA LYS A 377 35.69 8.33 3.81
C LYS A 377 35.20 7.20 4.73
N ILE A 378 34.07 6.57 4.38
CA ILE A 378 33.44 5.53 5.21
C ILE A 378 33.78 4.18 4.60
N SER A 379 34.42 3.33 5.40
CA SER A 379 34.74 1.97 4.96
C SER A 379 33.49 1.09 4.96
N SER A 380 33.53 0.01 4.18
CA SER A 380 32.47 -1.00 4.18
C SER A 380 32.27 -1.68 5.56
N LYS A 381 33.29 -1.66 6.44
CA LYS A 381 33.19 -2.19 7.81
C LYS A 381 32.32 -1.28 8.68
N ILE A 382 32.52 0.03 8.59
CA ILE A 382 31.69 1.03 9.29
C ILE A 382 30.27 1.03 8.75
N GLU A 383 30.09 0.98 7.42
CA GLU A 383 28.77 0.88 6.78
C GLU A 383 27.99 -0.33 7.32
N LYS A 384 28.61 -1.52 7.33
CA LYS A 384 28.01 -2.73 7.92
C LYS A 384 27.68 -2.58 9.41
N PHE A 385 28.52 -1.86 10.16
CA PHE A 385 28.22 -1.57 11.57
C PHE A 385 26.97 -0.71 11.70
N VAL A 386 26.89 0.41 10.99
CA VAL A 386 25.71 1.31 10.97
C VAL A 386 24.44 0.54 10.58
N LEU A 387 24.49 -0.28 9.53
CA LEU A 387 23.36 -1.10 9.08
C LEU A 387 22.85 -2.07 10.16
N SER A 388 23.78 -2.73 10.86
CA SER A 388 23.48 -3.71 11.89
C SER A 388 23.13 -3.09 13.25
N HIS A 389 23.31 -1.79 13.45
CA HIS A 389 23.09 -1.09 14.72
C HIS A 389 22.16 0.12 14.58
N LEU A 390 21.43 0.21 13.47
CA LEU A 390 20.63 1.37 13.10
C LEU A 390 19.57 1.78 14.15
N ASN A 391 18.99 0.81 14.85
CA ASN A 391 18.01 1.03 15.91
C ASN A 391 18.39 0.25 17.19
N SER A 392 17.84 0.65 18.34
CA SER A 392 18.26 0.11 19.65
C SER A 392 17.96 -1.38 19.82
N ILE A 393 16.85 -1.88 19.26
CA ILE A 393 16.49 -3.31 19.32
C ILE A 393 17.49 -4.11 18.48
N ARG A 394 17.79 -3.66 17.26
CA ARG A 394 18.77 -4.29 16.36
C ARG A 394 20.16 -4.27 16.99
N TYR A 395 20.59 -3.14 17.55
CA TYR A 395 21.83 -3.01 18.31
C TYR A 395 21.93 -4.09 19.40
N LYS A 396 20.91 -4.17 20.28
CA LYS A 396 20.88 -5.12 21.40
C LYS A 396 20.97 -6.56 20.94
N ILE A 397 20.14 -6.95 19.96
CA ILE A 397 20.15 -8.33 19.45
C ILE A 397 21.48 -8.65 18.76
N VAL A 398 21.99 -7.76 17.91
CA VAL A 398 23.24 -7.96 17.17
C VAL A 398 24.45 -8.09 18.12
N GLU A 399 24.49 -7.31 19.20
CA GLU A 399 25.53 -7.45 20.21
C GLU A 399 25.37 -8.73 21.03
N TRP A 400 24.14 -9.14 21.38
CA TRP A 400 23.90 -10.38 22.12
C TRP A 400 24.28 -11.63 21.34
N ILE A 401 23.98 -11.70 20.03
CA ILE A 401 24.29 -12.91 19.21
C ILE A 401 25.79 -13.17 19.05
N LYS A 402 26.66 -12.22 19.39
CA LYS A 402 28.11 -12.40 19.35
C LYS A 402 28.63 -13.33 20.46
N SER A 403 27.83 -13.63 21.48
CA SER A 403 28.20 -14.55 22.57
C SER A 403 27.09 -15.56 22.88
N ASP A 404 27.45 -16.84 22.99
CA ASP A 404 26.52 -17.93 23.32
C ASP A 404 25.87 -17.76 24.70
N ASP A 405 26.54 -17.10 25.63
CA ASP A 405 26.04 -16.86 27.00
C ASP A 405 24.79 -15.97 27.01
N ASN A 406 24.57 -15.19 25.95
CA ASN A 406 23.40 -14.31 25.84
C ASN A 406 22.16 -14.99 25.23
N LYS A 407 22.23 -16.28 24.87
CA LYS A 407 21.08 -17.01 24.31
C LYS A 407 19.82 -16.90 25.18
N LYS A 408 19.97 -17.06 26.50
CA LYS A 408 18.87 -16.88 27.47
C LYS A 408 18.34 -15.45 27.51
N LYS A 409 19.20 -14.44 27.35
CA LYS A 409 18.79 -13.03 27.32
C LYS A 409 17.94 -12.74 26.08
N ILE A 410 18.35 -13.23 24.91
CA ILE A 410 17.60 -13.11 23.67
C ILE A 410 16.25 -13.84 23.79
N GLU A 411 16.25 -15.06 24.31
CA GLU A 411 15.03 -15.84 24.52
C GLU A 411 14.03 -15.14 25.46
N ASN A 412 14.51 -14.62 26.59
CA ASN A 412 13.69 -13.84 27.52
C ASN A 412 13.16 -12.57 26.87
N PHE A 413 13.99 -11.86 26.10
CA PHE A 413 13.58 -10.66 25.39
C PHE A 413 12.47 -10.93 24.37
N ILE A 414 12.62 -11.98 23.55
CA ILE A 414 11.62 -12.43 22.58
C ILE A 414 10.29 -12.73 23.28
N ARG A 415 10.33 -13.50 24.37
CA ARG A 415 9.12 -13.89 25.12
C ARG A 415 8.44 -12.72 25.82
N SER A 416 9.20 -11.93 26.58
CA SER A 416 8.65 -10.84 27.39
C SER A 416 8.08 -9.70 26.54
N ASN A 417 8.58 -9.50 25.32
CA ASN A 417 8.14 -8.42 24.44
C ASN A 417 7.28 -8.91 23.26
N ASN A 418 6.99 -10.22 23.17
CA ASN A 418 6.36 -10.84 21.99
C ASN A 418 7.07 -10.42 20.68
N PHE A 419 8.39 -10.31 20.71
CA PHE A 419 9.18 -9.75 19.62
C PHE A 419 9.50 -10.82 18.57
N ASN A 420 9.22 -10.54 17.30
CA ASN A 420 9.56 -11.43 16.20
C ASN A 420 10.93 -11.04 15.60
N LEU A 421 11.92 -11.93 15.64
CA LEU A 421 13.27 -11.64 15.11
C LEU A 421 13.26 -11.23 13.63
N LYS A 422 12.25 -11.63 12.86
CA LYS A 422 12.02 -11.18 11.48
C LYS A 422 11.83 -9.67 11.36
N GLU A 423 11.33 -9.00 12.40
CA GLU A 423 11.16 -7.54 12.45
C GLU A 423 12.49 -6.79 12.49
N LEU A 424 13.61 -7.46 12.74
CA LEU A 424 14.94 -6.86 12.60
C LEU A 424 15.29 -6.58 11.14
N ASN A 425 14.71 -7.33 10.20
CA ASN A 425 15.04 -7.25 8.79
C ASN A 425 14.38 -6.03 8.14
N ASP A 426 15.12 -5.40 7.24
CA ASP A 426 14.63 -4.35 6.33
C ASP A 426 15.32 -4.50 4.96
N ASP A 427 15.16 -3.50 4.08
CA ASP A 427 15.75 -3.52 2.74
C ASP A 427 17.30 -3.56 2.74
N ASN A 428 17.94 -3.13 3.84
CA ASN A 428 19.39 -2.98 3.96
C ASN A 428 20.03 -3.98 4.96
N PHE A 429 19.24 -4.65 5.79
CA PHE A 429 19.70 -5.58 6.81
C PHE A 429 18.86 -6.85 6.86
N ASP A 430 19.54 -8.00 6.86
CA ASP A 430 18.92 -9.32 7.03
C ASP A 430 19.70 -10.10 8.09
N ILE A 431 19.07 -10.35 9.25
CA ILE A 431 19.69 -11.05 10.38
C ILE A 431 20.16 -12.45 9.99
N ILE A 432 19.49 -13.13 9.05
CA ILE A 432 19.88 -14.47 8.59
C ILE A 432 21.15 -14.40 7.77
N LYS A 433 21.28 -13.41 6.87
CA LYS A 433 22.53 -13.17 6.13
C LYS A 433 23.65 -12.75 7.09
N TYR A 434 23.34 -11.88 8.05
CA TYR A 434 24.29 -11.41 9.05
C TYR A 434 24.90 -12.56 9.85
N ILE A 435 24.09 -13.48 10.40
CA ILE A 435 24.61 -14.63 11.17
C ILE A 435 25.34 -15.65 10.27
N GLN A 436 25.06 -15.67 8.96
CA GLN A 436 25.72 -16.59 8.04
C GLN A 436 27.14 -16.13 7.68
N ASP A 437 27.41 -14.83 7.67
CA ASP A 437 28.76 -14.30 7.43
C ASP A 437 29.72 -14.71 8.56
N ASN A 438 30.71 -15.55 8.21
CA ASN A 438 31.69 -16.05 9.16
C ASN A 438 32.57 -14.94 9.74
N LYS A 439 32.69 -13.78 9.07
CA LYS A 439 33.43 -12.62 9.58
C LYS A 439 32.82 -12.01 10.84
N ASN A 440 31.54 -12.28 11.11
CA ASN A 440 30.84 -11.78 12.29
C ASN A 440 31.09 -12.64 13.55
N GLY A 441 31.85 -13.74 13.47
CA GLY A 441 32.24 -14.55 14.62
C GLY A 441 31.08 -15.24 15.36
N ILE A 442 29.91 -15.39 14.72
CA ILE A 442 28.72 -15.99 15.35
C ILE A 442 28.90 -17.52 15.44
N SER A 443 28.71 -18.08 16.63
CA SER A 443 28.84 -19.53 16.86
C SER A 443 27.79 -20.32 16.06
N PRO A 444 28.06 -21.58 15.64
CA PRO A 444 27.06 -22.43 15.00
C PRO A 444 25.80 -22.67 15.85
N SER A 445 25.96 -22.72 17.18
CA SER A 445 24.85 -22.88 18.14
C SER A 445 23.92 -21.66 18.11
N MET A 446 24.48 -20.46 18.18
CA MET A 446 23.72 -19.21 18.07
C MET A 446 23.08 -19.05 16.68
N LYS A 447 23.79 -19.40 15.60
CA LYS A 447 23.23 -19.40 14.23
C LYS A 447 21.97 -20.27 14.16
N THR A 448 22.02 -21.46 14.76
CA THR A 448 20.88 -22.38 14.82
C THR A 448 19.77 -21.80 15.66
N PHE A 449 20.07 -21.26 16.84
CA PHE A 449 19.09 -20.63 17.72
C PHE A 449 18.34 -19.47 17.05
N ILE A 450 19.05 -18.56 16.38
CA ILE A 450 18.42 -17.42 15.68
C ILE A 450 17.60 -17.90 14.48
N LYS A 451 18.12 -18.86 13.70
CA LYS A 451 17.35 -19.47 12.60
C LYS A 451 16.09 -20.13 13.10
N ASP A 452 16.19 -20.88 14.19
CA ASP A 452 15.06 -21.57 14.79
C ASP A 452 14.06 -20.55 15.31
N ASN A 453 14.51 -19.45 15.92
CA ASN A 453 13.65 -18.44 16.52
C ASN A 453 13.22 -17.28 15.60
N PHE A 454 13.62 -17.32 14.33
CA PHE A 454 13.44 -16.21 13.38
C PHE A 454 11.98 -15.76 13.19
N ASP A 455 11.03 -16.70 13.21
CA ASP A 455 9.60 -16.43 13.02
C ASP A 455 8.81 -16.95 14.23
N SER A 456 8.15 -16.07 14.97
CA SER A 456 7.45 -16.41 16.21
C SER A 456 6.34 -17.45 16.00
N ASN A 457 5.58 -17.38 14.90
CA ASN A 457 4.53 -18.34 14.58
C ASN A 457 5.14 -19.72 14.31
N ARG A 458 6.23 -19.76 13.54
CA ARG A 458 6.94 -21.02 13.29
C ARG A 458 7.46 -21.64 14.59
N ASN A 459 8.07 -20.86 15.48
CA ASN A 459 8.58 -21.36 16.76
C ASN A 459 7.45 -21.97 17.58
N ARG A 460 6.33 -21.24 17.68
CA ARG A 460 5.18 -21.68 18.45
C ARG A 460 4.59 -22.98 17.89
N ILE A 461 4.42 -23.07 16.57
CA ILE A 461 4.00 -24.29 15.87
C ILE A 461 4.97 -25.44 16.15
N MET A 462 6.28 -25.21 16.05
CA MET A 462 7.30 -26.23 16.33
C MET A 462 7.26 -26.71 17.77
N ASP A 463 7.01 -25.82 18.73
CA ASP A 463 6.90 -26.17 20.14
C ASP A 463 5.64 -26.98 20.43
N ILE A 464 4.49 -26.61 19.85
CA ILE A 464 3.25 -27.39 19.95
C ILE A 464 3.46 -28.78 19.33
N ILE A 465 4.09 -28.86 18.16
CA ILE A 465 4.42 -30.14 17.51
C ILE A 465 5.30 -31.01 18.42
N LYS A 466 6.33 -30.44 19.05
CA LYS A 466 7.21 -31.18 19.97
C LYS A 466 6.50 -31.65 21.24
N LYS A 467 5.45 -30.96 21.68
CA LYS A 467 4.58 -31.40 22.79
C LYS A 467 3.65 -32.55 22.37
N ASN A 468 3.57 -32.85 21.08
CA ASN A 468 2.71 -33.88 20.52
C ASN A 468 1.20 -33.64 20.76
N ASP A 469 0.76 -32.37 20.67
CA ASP A 469 -0.62 -31.97 20.90
C ASP A 469 -1.29 -31.47 19.60
N VAL A 470 -2.15 -32.31 19.02
CA VAL A 470 -2.90 -32.00 17.79
C VAL A 470 -3.97 -30.94 18.03
N GLY A 471 -4.61 -30.96 19.20
CA GLY A 471 -5.68 -30.02 19.55
C GLY A 471 -5.16 -28.61 19.72
N GLU A 472 -4.08 -28.44 20.49
CA GLU A 472 -3.39 -27.13 20.65
C GLU A 472 -2.90 -26.62 19.29
N LEU A 473 -2.45 -27.52 18.39
CA LEU A 473 -1.97 -27.12 17.07
C LEU A 473 -3.11 -26.61 16.18
N LYS A 474 -4.22 -27.34 16.12
CA LYS A 474 -5.41 -26.96 15.35
C LYS A 474 -5.97 -25.62 15.83
N GLU A 475 -6.21 -25.48 17.12
CA GLU A 475 -6.72 -24.24 17.72
C GLU A 475 -5.78 -23.05 17.45
N TYR A 476 -4.46 -23.25 17.58
CA TYR A 476 -3.50 -22.19 17.33
C TYR A 476 -3.46 -21.78 15.85
N MET A 477 -3.54 -22.74 14.92
CA MET A 477 -3.58 -22.45 13.48
C MET A 477 -4.83 -21.64 13.10
N GLU A 478 -6.01 -22.02 13.60
CA GLU A 478 -7.27 -21.33 13.34
C GLU A 478 -7.27 -19.91 13.92
N ASN A 479 -6.91 -19.76 15.19
CA ASN A 479 -6.91 -18.46 15.89
C ASN A 479 -5.95 -17.43 15.27
N ASN A 480 -4.88 -17.90 14.62
CA ASN A 480 -3.85 -17.05 14.02
C ASN A 480 -3.88 -17.07 12.47
N ASN A 481 -4.84 -17.76 11.85
CA ASN A 481 -4.94 -17.94 10.41
C ASN A 481 -3.61 -18.39 9.75
N ILE A 482 -2.98 -19.41 10.35
CA ILE A 482 -1.67 -19.91 9.93
C ILE A 482 -1.83 -21.04 8.92
N GLU A 483 -1.12 -20.91 7.81
CA GLU A 483 -0.94 -21.97 6.83
C GLU A 483 0.45 -22.60 7.01
N LEU A 484 0.53 -23.90 7.30
CA LEU A 484 1.80 -24.57 7.65
C LEU A 484 2.84 -24.48 6.52
N GLU A 485 2.39 -24.50 5.26
CA GLU A 485 3.24 -24.35 4.08
C GLU A 485 4.00 -23.01 4.08
N LYS A 486 3.38 -21.94 4.58
CA LYS A 486 4.01 -20.60 4.67
C LYS A 486 5.16 -20.53 5.68
N LEU A 487 5.27 -21.54 6.55
CA LEU A 487 6.40 -21.67 7.48
C LEU A 487 7.66 -22.21 6.79
N ASN A 488 7.52 -22.79 5.58
CA ASN A 488 8.64 -23.35 4.82
C ASN A 488 9.51 -22.23 4.23
N HIS A 489 10.82 -22.46 4.20
CA HIS A 489 11.79 -21.62 3.49
C HIS A 489 13.01 -22.45 3.06
N ARG A 490 14.00 -21.81 2.43
CA ARG A 490 15.19 -22.50 1.89
C ARG A 490 15.90 -23.45 2.87
N ASN A 491 15.84 -23.18 4.18
CA ASN A 491 16.54 -23.97 5.21
C ASN A 491 15.59 -24.71 6.17
N PHE A 492 14.27 -24.65 5.97
CA PHE A 492 13.30 -25.31 6.85
C PHE A 492 12.10 -25.83 6.05
N ASN A 493 11.72 -27.07 6.30
CA ASN A 493 10.53 -27.67 5.72
C ASN A 493 9.76 -28.42 6.83
N ILE A 494 8.53 -27.98 7.10
CA ILE A 494 7.71 -28.48 8.20
C ILE A 494 7.41 -29.97 8.07
N VAL A 495 7.19 -30.46 6.84
CA VAL A 495 6.92 -31.89 6.56
C VAL A 495 8.16 -32.74 6.87
N LYS A 496 9.35 -32.33 6.41
CA LYS A 496 10.61 -33.01 6.75
C LYS A 496 10.87 -32.99 8.26
N PHE A 497 10.57 -31.87 8.91
CA PHE A 497 10.69 -31.73 10.36
C PHE A 497 9.82 -32.75 11.10
N VAL A 498 8.52 -32.81 10.83
CA VAL A 498 7.62 -33.76 11.51
C VAL A 498 7.95 -35.22 11.21
N ILE A 499 8.32 -35.55 9.97
CA ILE A 499 8.78 -36.91 9.61
C ILE A 499 10.03 -37.28 10.43
N SER A 500 10.96 -36.34 10.62
CA SER A 500 12.18 -36.59 11.41
C SER A 500 11.89 -36.81 12.89
N LEU A 501 10.93 -36.08 13.47
CA LEU A 501 10.49 -36.26 14.85
C LEU A 501 9.77 -37.60 15.03
N HIS A 502 8.89 -37.94 14.08
CA HIS A 502 8.18 -39.20 14.09
C HIS A 502 9.13 -40.40 14.00
N LYS A 503 10.12 -40.38 13.10
CA LYS A 503 11.15 -41.43 12.99
C LYS A 503 11.95 -41.64 14.29
N LYS A 504 12.01 -40.61 15.14
CA LYS A 504 12.65 -40.65 16.46
C LYS A 504 11.66 -40.98 17.58
N ASN A 505 10.42 -41.36 17.25
CA ASN A 505 9.31 -41.60 18.17
C ASN A 505 9.04 -40.44 19.14
N LYS A 506 9.30 -39.19 18.71
CA LYS A 506 9.07 -37.99 19.52
C LYS A 506 7.67 -37.41 19.38
N ILE A 507 6.97 -37.77 18.31
CA ILE A 507 5.59 -37.38 18.05
C ILE A 507 4.81 -38.60 17.56
N SER A 508 3.51 -38.56 17.75
CA SER A 508 2.56 -39.57 17.29
C SER A 508 2.43 -39.58 15.77
N GLU A 509 2.02 -40.74 15.25
CA GLU A 509 1.63 -40.90 13.84
C GLU A 509 0.45 -39.96 13.49
N GLU A 510 -0.47 -39.74 14.44
CA GLU A 510 -1.61 -38.83 14.32
C GLU A 510 -1.17 -37.38 14.07
N LEU A 511 -0.29 -36.83 14.91
CA LEU A 511 0.20 -35.46 14.72
C LEU A 511 0.98 -35.29 13.41
N LYS A 512 1.80 -36.29 13.05
CA LYS A 512 2.52 -36.28 11.77
C LYS A 512 1.53 -36.20 10.61
N ASP A 513 0.52 -37.05 10.61
CA ASP A 513 -0.47 -37.10 9.54
C ASP A 513 -1.34 -35.85 9.49
N PHE A 514 -1.70 -35.27 10.64
CA PHE A 514 -2.39 -33.98 10.74
C PHE A 514 -1.60 -32.87 10.05
N VAL A 515 -0.31 -32.71 10.38
CA VAL A 515 0.55 -31.68 9.76
C VAL A 515 0.66 -31.86 8.25
N ILE A 516 0.72 -33.10 7.77
CA ILE A 516 0.83 -33.39 6.34
C ILE A 516 -0.52 -33.15 5.62
N SER A 517 -1.65 -33.52 6.24
CA SER A 517 -2.99 -33.33 5.67
C SER A 517 -3.49 -31.90 5.77
N HIS A 518 -2.96 -31.09 6.68
CA HIS A 518 -3.32 -29.66 6.86
C HIS A 518 -2.18 -28.71 6.43
N LEU A 519 -1.31 -29.17 5.51
CA LEU A 519 -0.13 -28.42 5.09
C LEU A 519 -0.52 -27.05 4.49
N ASN A 520 -1.58 -27.00 3.69
CA ASN A 520 -2.09 -25.77 3.10
C ASN A 520 -3.62 -25.70 3.21
N ILE A 521 -4.16 -24.50 3.02
CA ILE A 521 -5.60 -24.21 3.24
C ILE A 521 -6.49 -25.08 2.33
N TRP A 522 -6.05 -25.31 1.09
CA TRP A 522 -6.79 -26.13 0.14
C TRP A 522 -6.92 -27.57 0.62
N ARG A 523 -5.79 -28.15 1.05
CA ARG A 523 -5.74 -29.52 1.53
C ARG A 523 -6.51 -29.67 2.84
N SER A 524 -6.35 -28.75 3.81
CA SER A 524 -7.08 -28.83 5.07
C SER A 524 -8.59 -28.81 4.85
N ASN A 525 -9.11 -27.86 4.07
CA ASN A 525 -10.54 -27.74 3.82
C ASN A 525 -11.13 -29.00 3.18
N ILE A 526 -10.43 -29.58 2.19
CA ILE A 526 -10.89 -30.81 1.55
C ILE A 526 -10.89 -31.98 2.54
N ILE A 527 -9.89 -32.07 3.41
CA ILE A 527 -9.80 -33.14 4.40
C ILE A 527 -10.91 -33.00 5.45
N GLU A 528 -11.14 -31.80 5.96
CA GLU A 528 -12.20 -31.53 6.93
C GLU A 528 -13.59 -31.85 6.35
N LEU A 529 -13.88 -31.43 5.12
CA LEU A 529 -15.14 -31.74 4.44
C LEU A 529 -15.33 -33.26 4.20
N ILE A 530 -14.23 -34.00 3.98
CA ILE A 530 -14.27 -35.47 3.87
C ILE A 530 -14.50 -36.12 5.24
N GLU A 531 -13.90 -35.57 6.30
CA GLU A 531 -14.05 -36.05 7.69
C GLU A 531 -15.46 -35.86 8.24
N GLU A 532 -16.10 -34.76 7.86
CA GLU A 532 -17.49 -34.41 8.17
C GLU A 532 -18.50 -35.16 7.29
N ASP A 533 -18.06 -35.90 6.27
CA ASP A 533 -18.93 -36.57 5.28
C ASP A 533 -19.85 -35.58 4.52
N ASN A 534 -19.43 -34.31 4.40
CA ASN A 534 -20.20 -33.22 3.80
C ASN A 534 -19.96 -33.14 2.28
N VAL A 535 -20.56 -34.10 1.56
CA VAL A 535 -20.39 -34.25 0.10
C VAL A 535 -20.84 -33.00 -0.66
N GLN A 536 -21.90 -32.33 -0.21
CA GLN A 536 -22.47 -31.19 -0.93
C GLN A 536 -21.54 -29.97 -0.87
N GLU A 537 -21.03 -29.63 0.31
CA GLU A 537 -20.10 -28.51 0.44
C GLU A 537 -18.76 -28.80 -0.25
N LEU A 538 -18.31 -30.06 -0.25
CA LEU A 538 -17.13 -30.47 -1.03
C LEU A 538 -17.37 -30.32 -2.54
N LYS A 539 -18.57 -30.66 -3.05
CA LYS A 539 -18.95 -30.40 -4.45
C LYS A 539 -18.86 -28.91 -4.76
N ASP A 540 -19.43 -28.06 -3.90
CA ASP A 540 -19.48 -26.62 -4.10
C ASP A 540 -18.10 -25.97 -4.00
N TYR A 541 -17.25 -26.46 -3.08
CA TYR A 541 -15.86 -26.05 -2.93
C TYR A 541 -15.05 -26.33 -4.20
N ILE A 542 -15.13 -27.55 -4.73
CA ILE A 542 -14.44 -27.93 -5.98
C ILE A 542 -14.99 -27.15 -7.18
N LYS A 543 -16.30 -26.89 -7.24
CA LYS A 543 -16.91 -26.11 -8.35
C LYS A 543 -16.42 -24.67 -8.41
N LYS A 544 -16.21 -24.02 -7.26
CA LYS A 544 -15.68 -22.65 -7.20
C LYS A 544 -14.28 -22.56 -7.82
N GLU A 545 -13.48 -23.60 -7.67
CA GLU A 545 -12.14 -23.70 -8.25
C GLU A 545 -12.13 -24.44 -9.60
N LYS A 546 -12.47 -23.71 -10.68
CA LYS A 546 -12.72 -24.24 -12.03
C LYS A 546 -11.65 -25.17 -12.63
N ASN A 547 -10.43 -25.21 -12.08
CA ASN A 547 -9.32 -26.03 -12.57
C ASN A 547 -8.78 -27.06 -11.55
N PHE A 548 -9.44 -27.25 -10.42
CA PHE A 548 -8.94 -28.10 -9.35
C PHE A 548 -9.39 -29.56 -9.49
N GLN A 549 -8.47 -30.52 -9.30
CA GLN A 549 -8.74 -31.94 -9.18
C GLN A 549 -8.39 -32.44 -7.77
N LEU A 550 -9.15 -33.40 -7.22
CA LEU A 550 -8.83 -34.01 -5.92
C LEU A 550 -7.43 -34.66 -5.89
N ASN A 551 -6.84 -34.98 -7.04
CA ASN A 551 -5.47 -35.48 -7.08
C ASN A 551 -4.41 -34.40 -6.89
N ASP A 552 -4.76 -33.13 -7.08
CA ASP A 552 -3.82 -32.02 -7.02
C ASP A 552 -3.37 -31.75 -5.57
N ILE A 553 -4.13 -32.23 -4.58
CA ILE A 553 -3.68 -32.20 -3.18
C ILE A 553 -2.68 -33.30 -2.84
N ASN A 554 -2.52 -34.31 -3.69
CA ASN A 554 -1.52 -35.36 -3.48
C ASN A 554 -0.12 -34.82 -3.79
N ASP A 555 0.85 -35.23 -3.00
CA ASP A 555 2.27 -34.94 -3.24
C ASP A 555 3.13 -36.16 -2.85
N THR A 556 4.45 -35.95 -2.72
CA THR A 556 5.38 -37.02 -2.33
C THR A 556 5.17 -37.53 -0.90
N TYR A 557 4.52 -36.75 -0.03
CA TYR A 557 4.29 -37.03 1.38
C TYR A 557 2.82 -37.33 1.70
N PHE A 558 1.87 -36.87 0.87
CA PHE A 558 0.44 -36.99 1.07
C PHE A 558 -0.25 -37.71 -0.10
N ASN A 559 -1.10 -38.68 0.23
CA ASN A 559 -1.97 -39.33 -0.74
C ASN A 559 -3.36 -39.51 -0.15
N LEU A 560 -4.34 -38.79 -0.70
CA LEU A 560 -5.73 -38.76 -0.23
C LEU A 560 -6.33 -40.16 -0.09
N LYS A 561 -6.14 -41.03 -1.09
CA LYS A 561 -6.70 -42.38 -1.07
C LYS A 561 -6.09 -43.22 0.06
N LYS A 562 -4.78 -43.14 0.27
CA LYS A 562 -4.09 -43.82 1.38
C LYS A 562 -4.56 -43.27 2.72
N TYR A 563 -4.67 -41.95 2.84
CA TYR A 563 -5.14 -41.27 4.04
C TYR A 563 -6.56 -41.70 4.43
N CYS A 564 -7.53 -41.58 3.50
CA CYS A 564 -8.92 -42.02 3.68
C CYS A 564 -9.02 -43.51 4.08
N LYS A 565 -8.20 -44.38 3.48
CA LYS A 565 -8.17 -45.81 3.80
C LYS A 565 -7.64 -46.06 5.22
N LYS A 566 -6.56 -45.38 5.60
CA LYS A 566 -5.89 -45.55 6.89
C LYS A 566 -6.82 -45.21 8.06
N TYR A 567 -7.49 -44.07 7.96
CA TYR A 567 -8.34 -43.55 9.04
C TYR A 567 -9.81 -43.95 8.94
N LYS A 568 -10.20 -44.71 7.90
CA LYS A 568 -11.59 -45.12 7.64
C LYS A 568 -12.57 -43.93 7.63
N ILE A 569 -12.10 -42.77 7.17
CA ILE A 569 -12.84 -41.50 7.25
C ILE A 569 -14.09 -41.50 6.36
N VAL A 570 -14.02 -42.22 5.24
CA VAL A 570 -15.11 -42.24 4.26
C VAL A 570 -16.24 -43.16 4.74
N LYS A 571 -17.20 -42.56 5.44
CA LYS A 571 -18.33 -43.24 6.08
C LYS A 571 -19.42 -43.55 5.05
N SER A 572 -19.96 -42.54 4.36
CA SER A 572 -21.08 -42.74 3.43
C SER A 572 -20.69 -43.42 2.11
N PRO A 573 -21.61 -44.19 1.51
CA PRO A 573 -21.50 -44.63 0.12
C PRO A 573 -21.41 -43.45 -0.86
N GLU A 574 -22.06 -42.33 -0.54
CA GLU A 574 -22.05 -41.14 -1.38
C GLU A 574 -20.65 -40.53 -1.47
N MET A 575 -19.96 -40.33 -0.34
CA MET A 575 -18.59 -39.83 -0.34
C MET A 575 -17.62 -40.82 -1.01
N LYS A 576 -17.81 -42.14 -0.85
CA LYS A 576 -17.01 -43.14 -1.59
C LYS A 576 -17.22 -42.99 -3.10
N HIS A 577 -18.46 -42.81 -3.54
CA HIS A 577 -18.80 -42.61 -4.94
C HIS A 577 -18.20 -41.30 -5.46
N PHE A 578 -18.32 -40.22 -4.68
CA PHE A 578 -17.74 -38.92 -4.97
C PHE A 578 -16.22 -39.00 -5.13
N LEU A 579 -15.48 -39.48 -4.14
CA LEU A 579 -14.03 -39.61 -4.22
C LEU A 579 -13.61 -40.49 -5.40
N LYS A 580 -14.32 -41.59 -5.70
CA LYS A 580 -14.04 -42.42 -6.88
C LYS A 580 -14.23 -41.66 -8.20
N LYS A 581 -15.27 -40.82 -8.28
CA LYS A 581 -15.63 -40.04 -9.48
C LYS A 581 -14.67 -38.85 -9.71
N TYR A 582 -14.21 -38.20 -8.64
CA TYR A 582 -13.43 -36.96 -8.70
C TYR A 582 -11.91 -37.16 -8.51
N SER A 583 -11.46 -38.33 -8.04
CA SER A 583 -10.03 -38.63 -7.84
C SER A 583 -9.26 -38.96 -9.12
N ASN A 584 -9.89 -39.20 -10.26
CA ASN A 584 -9.16 -39.31 -11.53
C ASN A 584 -10.14 -39.07 -12.68
N LYS A 585 -10.31 -37.79 -13.03
CA LYS A 585 -11.24 -37.34 -14.08
C LYS A 585 -11.00 -38.09 -15.38
N GLU A 586 -9.75 -38.15 -15.82
CA GLU A 586 -9.37 -38.81 -17.07
C GLU A 586 -9.67 -40.31 -17.04
N LYS A 587 -9.31 -41.01 -15.95
CA LYS A 587 -9.63 -42.43 -15.80
C LYS A 587 -11.14 -42.67 -15.75
N TYR A 588 -11.92 -41.82 -15.10
CA TYR A 588 -13.38 -41.96 -15.04
C TYR A 588 -14.01 -41.74 -16.42
N ILE A 589 -13.56 -40.73 -17.16
CA ILE A 589 -13.96 -40.50 -18.56
C ILE A 589 -13.58 -41.71 -19.41
N ASN A 590 -12.34 -42.19 -19.31
CA ASN A 590 -11.86 -43.37 -20.03
C ASN A 590 -12.63 -44.65 -19.63
N ASP A 591 -13.05 -44.79 -18.38
CA ASP A 591 -13.90 -45.90 -17.92
C ASP A 591 -15.29 -45.83 -18.56
N ILE A 592 -15.89 -44.63 -18.69
CA ILE A 592 -17.16 -44.45 -19.42
C ILE A 592 -16.97 -44.79 -20.91
N ILE A 593 -15.87 -44.32 -21.51
CA ILE A 593 -15.54 -44.58 -22.93
C ILE A 593 -15.25 -46.06 -23.19
N ARG A 594 -14.68 -46.81 -22.24
CA ARG A 594 -14.32 -48.22 -22.47
C ARG A 594 -15.43 -49.21 -22.18
N LYS A 595 -16.36 -48.92 -21.26
CA LYS A 595 -17.26 -49.93 -20.67
C LYS A 595 -18.72 -49.86 -21.13
N GLU A 596 -19.11 -48.77 -21.78
CA GLU A 596 -20.52 -48.53 -22.08
C GLU A 596 -20.81 -48.68 -23.58
N ASP A 597 -22.04 -49.04 -23.90
CA ASP A 597 -22.51 -49.08 -25.29
C ASP A 597 -22.73 -47.65 -25.83
N ASN A 598 -22.65 -47.42 -27.15
CA ASN A 598 -22.57 -46.06 -27.74
C ASN A 598 -23.68 -45.10 -27.29
N SER A 599 -24.91 -45.58 -27.09
CA SER A 599 -26.03 -44.76 -26.59
C SER A 599 -25.93 -44.42 -25.10
N LYS A 600 -25.38 -45.33 -24.27
CA LYS A 600 -25.19 -45.15 -22.82
C LYS A 600 -23.94 -44.31 -22.51
N LYS A 601 -22.88 -44.43 -23.33
CA LYS A 601 -21.66 -43.61 -23.29
C LYS A 601 -22.01 -42.12 -23.31
N TYR A 602 -22.81 -41.73 -24.30
CA TYR A 602 -23.21 -40.34 -24.51
C TYR A 602 -23.98 -39.78 -23.30
N ASN A 603 -25.01 -40.47 -22.83
CA ASN A 603 -25.82 -39.98 -21.71
C ASN A 603 -25.03 -39.89 -20.40
N LYS A 604 -24.09 -40.81 -20.14
CA LYS A 604 -23.21 -40.75 -18.96
C LYS A 604 -22.15 -39.66 -19.07
N LEU A 605 -21.57 -39.44 -20.24
CA LEU A 605 -20.63 -38.33 -20.48
C LEU A 605 -21.35 -36.99 -20.38
N LYS A 606 -22.53 -36.84 -20.99
CA LYS A 606 -23.37 -35.64 -20.90
C LYS A 606 -23.73 -35.35 -19.44
N LYS A 607 -24.27 -36.32 -18.71
CA LYS A 607 -24.55 -36.17 -17.26
C LYS A 607 -23.30 -35.84 -16.45
N TYR A 608 -22.15 -36.46 -16.75
CA TYR A 608 -20.89 -36.14 -16.08
C TYR A 608 -20.45 -34.70 -16.37
N VAL A 609 -20.59 -34.22 -17.60
CA VAL A 609 -20.25 -32.83 -17.94
C VAL A 609 -21.26 -31.86 -17.33
N ASP A 610 -22.57 -32.11 -17.44
CA ASP A 610 -23.62 -31.24 -16.89
C ASP A 610 -23.55 -31.11 -15.36
N GLU A 611 -23.08 -32.14 -14.65
CA GLU A 611 -22.91 -32.09 -13.18
C GLU A 611 -21.69 -31.28 -12.73
N PHE A 612 -20.72 -31.06 -13.63
CA PHE A 612 -19.59 -30.19 -13.37
C PHE A 612 -19.83 -28.87 -14.08
N ASP A 613 -19.92 -27.79 -13.31
CA ASP A 613 -20.03 -26.40 -13.80
C ASP A 613 -18.68 -25.92 -14.41
N TYR A 614 -17.99 -26.82 -15.11
CA TYR A 614 -17.12 -26.49 -16.21
C TYR A 614 -17.89 -25.48 -17.06
N GLY A 615 -17.31 -24.34 -17.42
CA GLY A 615 -17.91 -23.40 -18.38
C GLY A 615 -18.06 -23.97 -19.79
N PHE A 616 -18.33 -25.27 -19.90
CA PHE A 616 -18.52 -26.11 -21.05
C PHE A 616 -20.02 -26.31 -21.22
N GLU A 617 -20.66 -25.51 -22.06
CA GLU A 617 -22.01 -25.82 -22.54
C GLU A 617 -21.93 -27.03 -23.49
N PHE A 618 -22.27 -28.22 -23.01
CA PHE A 618 -22.41 -29.41 -23.86
C PHE A 618 -23.72 -29.30 -24.68
N LYS A 619 -23.68 -28.58 -25.80
CA LYS A 619 -24.85 -28.42 -26.68
C LYS A 619 -25.15 -29.72 -27.42
N GLU A 620 -26.42 -30.03 -27.62
CA GLU A 620 -26.88 -31.19 -28.43
C GLU A 620 -26.20 -31.22 -29.81
N SER A 621 -25.91 -30.03 -30.37
CA SER A 621 -25.17 -29.83 -31.62
C SER A 621 -23.76 -30.43 -31.63
N ASN A 622 -23.15 -30.65 -30.46
CA ASN A 622 -21.78 -31.14 -30.30
C ASN A 622 -21.72 -32.67 -30.16
N LYS A 623 -22.87 -33.36 -30.17
CA LYS A 623 -22.94 -34.82 -30.12
C LYS A 623 -22.18 -35.49 -31.26
N ASN A 624 -22.32 -34.96 -32.47
CA ASN A 624 -21.65 -35.50 -33.66
C ASN A 624 -20.14 -35.26 -33.61
N ILE A 625 -19.68 -34.18 -32.97
CA ILE A 625 -18.26 -33.89 -32.77
C ILE A 625 -17.62 -34.98 -31.92
N VAL A 626 -18.21 -35.29 -30.76
CA VAL A 626 -17.67 -36.31 -29.84
C VAL A 626 -17.69 -37.70 -30.47
N ILE A 627 -18.77 -38.06 -31.18
CA ILE A 627 -18.86 -39.35 -31.88
C ILE A 627 -17.78 -39.45 -32.96
N ASN A 628 -17.57 -38.40 -33.76
CA ASN A 628 -16.58 -38.40 -34.82
C ASN A 628 -15.15 -38.46 -34.26
N VAL A 629 -14.85 -37.73 -33.18
CA VAL A 629 -13.51 -37.74 -32.56
C VAL A 629 -13.19 -39.09 -31.95
N LEU A 630 -14.16 -39.71 -31.26
CA LEU A 630 -13.99 -41.06 -30.74
C LEU A 630 -13.84 -42.10 -31.85
N SER A 631 -14.60 -41.98 -32.94
CA SER A 631 -14.42 -42.85 -34.11
C SER A 631 -13.04 -42.67 -34.77
N LEU A 632 -12.54 -41.43 -34.87
CA LEU A 632 -11.20 -41.16 -35.41
C LEU A 632 -10.11 -41.76 -34.51
N TYR A 633 -10.29 -41.68 -33.20
CA TYR A 633 -9.38 -42.27 -32.22
C TYR A 633 -9.42 -43.80 -32.21
N ASP A 634 -10.60 -44.41 -32.23
CA ASP A 634 -10.77 -45.87 -32.22
C ASP A 634 -10.16 -46.52 -33.48
N ASN A 635 -10.16 -45.80 -34.61
CA ASN A 635 -9.50 -46.20 -35.85
C ASN A 635 -7.99 -45.84 -35.88
N GLN A 636 -7.42 -45.37 -34.76
CA GLN A 636 -6.01 -44.96 -34.61
C GLN A 636 -5.55 -43.84 -35.55
N ILE A 637 -6.48 -43.00 -36.03
CA ILE A 637 -6.18 -41.90 -36.96
C ILE A 637 -5.64 -40.69 -36.21
N ILE A 638 -6.10 -40.49 -34.96
CA ILE A 638 -5.63 -39.43 -34.07
C ILE A 638 -5.11 -40.04 -32.77
N ASP A 639 -4.08 -39.42 -32.19
CA ASP A 639 -3.52 -39.86 -30.90
C ASP A 639 -4.32 -39.31 -29.71
N ASP A 640 -3.96 -39.77 -28.50
CA ASP A 640 -4.64 -39.37 -27.26
C ASP A 640 -4.60 -37.86 -27.01
N GLU A 641 -3.48 -37.21 -27.34
CA GLU A 641 -3.29 -35.78 -27.17
C GLU A 641 -4.23 -34.98 -28.09
N THR A 642 -4.32 -35.39 -29.36
CA THR A 642 -5.18 -34.78 -30.38
C THR A 642 -6.66 -35.02 -30.07
N LYS A 643 -7.03 -36.23 -29.65
CA LYS A 643 -8.38 -36.56 -29.17
C LYS A 643 -8.78 -35.64 -28.02
N ASN A 644 -7.93 -35.52 -27.00
CA ASN A 644 -8.20 -34.70 -25.83
C ASN A 644 -8.31 -33.22 -26.20
N TYR A 645 -7.43 -32.70 -27.06
CA TYR A 645 -7.51 -31.32 -27.56
C TYR A 645 -8.83 -31.04 -28.28
N ILE A 646 -9.26 -31.91 -29.18
CA ILE A 646 -10.50 -31.69 -29.95
C ILE A 646 -11.74 -31.81 -29.05
N LEU A 647 -11.75 -32.78 -28.12
CA LEU A 647 -12.85 -32.93 -27.16
C LEU A 647 -12.91 -31.78 -26.16
N LEU A 648 -11.77 -31.15 -25.83
CA LEU A 648 -11.72 -29.98 -24.96
C LEU A 648 -12.19 -28.71 -25.67
N ASN A 649 -11.93 -28.57 -26.98
CA ASN A 649 -12.23 -27.34 -27.72
C ASN A 649 -13.51 -27.39 -28.57
N TYR A 650 -14.13 -28.57 -28.75
CA TYR A 650 -15.29 -28.79 -29.63
C TYR A 650 -15.13 -28.16 -31.01
N ASP A 651 -13.90 -28.16 -31.55
CA ASP A 651 -13.63 -27.49 -32.80
C ASP A 651 -14.10 -28.35 -33.98
N ILE A 652 -15.34 -28.11 -34.40
CA ILE A 652 -15.95 -28.79 -35.54
C ILE A 652 -15.16 -28.59 -36.85
N PHE A 653 -14.38 -27.51 -36.94
CA PHE A 653 -13.57 -27.23 -38.12
C PHE A 653 -12.34 -28.13 -38.16
N ILE A 654 -11.67 -28.34 -37.02
CA ILE A 654 -10.56 -29.30 -36.91
C ILE A 654 -11.05 -30.73 -37.22
N ILE A 655 -12.24 -31.09 -36.75
CA ILE A 655 -12.83 -32.41 -37.04
C ILE A 655 -13.12 -32.57 -38.52
N ASN A 656 -13.70 -31.55 -39.16
CA ASN A 656 -13.96 -31.61 -40.60
C ASN A 656 -12.66 -31.66 -41.41
N ILE A 657 -11.62 -30.93 -40.99
CA ILE A 657 -10.28 -31.02 -41.60
C ILE A 657 -9.75 -32.45 -41.50
N ILE A 658 -9.73 -33.03 -40.29
CA ILE A 658 -9.25 -34.40 -40.07
C ILE A 658 -10.11 -35.42 -40.83
N LYS A 659 -11.43 -35.21 -40.89
CA LYS A 659 -12.35 -36.07 -41.63
C LYS A 659 -12.12 -36.00 -43.14
N PHE A 660 -11.95 -34.81 -43.71
CA PHE A 660 -11.64 -34.67 -45.14
C PHE A 660 -10.25 -35.23 -45.47
N MET A 661 -9.29 -35.07 -44.57
CA MET A 661 -7.96 -35.70 -44.69
C MET A 661 -8.06 -37.23 -44.66
N TYR A 662 -8.83 -37.79 -43.73
CA TYR A 662 -9.02 -39.23 -43.62
C TYR A 662 -9.80 -39.84 -44.79
N GLU A 663 -10.85 -39.17 -45.26
CA GLU A 663 -11.67 -39.60 -46.39
C GLU A 663 -11.00 -39.36 -47.75
N ASN A 664 -9.75 -38.87 -47.79
CA ASN A 664 -9.04 -38.48 -49.03
C ASN A 664 -9.81 -37.48 -49.92
N LYS A 665 -10.60 -36.60 -49.29
CA LYS A 665 -11.46 -35.59 -49.93
C LYS A 665 -10.75 -34.26 -50.11
N GLN A 666 -9.70 -34.26 -50.94
CA GLN A 666 -8.75 -33.15 -51.07
C GLN A 666 -9.39 -31.86 -51.62
N ASN A 667 -10.32 -31.98 -52.58
CA ASN A 667 -11.01 -30.83 -53.14
C ASN A 667 -11.95 -30.21 -52.12
N GLU A 668 -12.70 -31.03 -51.36
CA GLU A 668 -13.55 -30.51 -50.28
C GLU A 668 -12.73 -29.91 -49.14
N LEU A 669 -11.56 -30.47 -48.81
CA LEU A 669 -10.65 -29.90 -47.81
C LEU A 669 -10.14 -28.52 -48.25
N SER A 670 -9.67 -28.39 -49.50
CA SER A 670 -9.19 -27.12 -50.06
C SER A 670 -10.29 -26.06 -50.08
N ASP A 671 -11.49 -26.43 -50.52
CA ASP A 671 -12.65 -25.55 -50.51
C ASP A 671 -13.07 -25.17 -49.10
N TYR A 672 -13.03 -26.11 -48.15
CA TYR A 672 -13.38 -25.88 -46.76
C TYR A 672 -12.39 -24.94 -46.06
N ILE A 673 -11.08 -25.14 -46.29
CA ILE A 673 -10.02 -24.25 -45.79
C ILE A 673 -10.18 -22.86 -46.39
N SER A 674 -10.42 -22.76 -47.70
CA SER A 674 -10.58 -21.49 -48.39
C SER A 674 -11.83 -20.72 -47.92
N LYS A 675 -12.97 -21.41 -47.72
CA LYS A 675 -14.22 -20.81 -47.23
C LYS A 675 -14.14 -20.33 -45.78
N ASN A 676 -13.26 -20.91 -44.97
CA ASN A 676 -13.11 -20.59 -43.55
C ASN A 676 -11.75 -19.92 -43.24
N PHE A 677 -11.07 -19.42 -44.27
CA PHE A 677 -9.68 -18.93 -44.20
C PHE A 677 -9.47 -17.83 -43.15
N ASP A 678 -10.41 -16.88 -43.02
CA ASP A 678 -10.34 -15.80 -42.04
C ASP A 678 -10.33 -16.29 -40.59
N ARG A 679 -10.83 -17.50 -40.35
CA ARG A 679 -10.84 -18.15 -39.03
C ARG A 679 -9.54 -18.92 -38.76
N PHE A 680 -8.87 -19.37 -39.82
CA PHE A 680 -7.65 -20.18 -39.75
C PHE A 680 -6.36 -19.37 -39.73
N LYS A 681 -6.35 -18.18 -40.35
CA LYS A 681 -5.14 -17.36 -40.54
C LYS A 681 -4.37 -17.01 -39.26
N ASP A 682 -5.02 -17.07 -38.09
CA ASP A 682 -4.44 -16.73 -36.79
C ASP A 682 -4.24 -17.94 -35.85
N SER A 683 -4.67 -19.16 -36.23
CA SER A 683 -4.63 -20.33 -35.34
C SER A 683 -3.40 -21.22 -35.58
N ILE A 684 -2.37 -21.05 -34.74
CA ILE A 684 -1.12 -21.84 -34.77
C ILE A 684 -1.40 -23.35 -34.59
N ASP A 685 -2.36 -23.71 -33.76
CA ASP A 685 -2.69 -25.11 -33.45
C ASP A 685 -3.22 -25.86 -34.68
N ILE A 686 -3.97 -25.18 -35.55
CA ILE A 686 -4.50 -25.76 -36.79
C ILE A 686 -3.38 -26.02 -37.80
N TYR A 687 -2.41 -25.11 -37.90
CA TYR A 687 -1.23 -25.32 -38.73
C TYR A 687 -0.34 -26.43 -38.19
N TYR A 688 -0.17 -26.53 -36.87
CA TYR A 688 0.54 -27.64 -36.23
C TYR A 688 -0.13 -28.99 -36.50
N LEU A 689 -1.47 -29.06 -36.45
CA LEU A 689 -2.21 -30.27 -36.80
C LEU A 689 -2.09 -30.62 -38.30
N ILE A 690 -2.18 -29.63 -39.20
CA ILE A 690 -1.97 -29.83 -40.64
C ILE A 690 -0.55 -30.38 -40.92
N LEU A 691 0.47 -29.88 -40.22
CA LEU A 691 1.86 -30.32 -40.32
C LEU A 691 2.12 -31.67 -39.64
N LYS A 692 1.53 -31.93 -38.46
CA LYS A 692 1.67 -33.20 -37.74
C LYS A 692 1.08 -34.36 -38.53
N TYR A 693 -0.01 -34.11 -39.25
CA TYR A 693 -0.65 -35.08 -40.13
C TYR A 693 -0.25 -34.92 -41.60
N SER A 694 0.76 -34.07 -41.91
CA SER A 694 1.24 -33.89 -43.29
C SER A 694 2.07 -35.05 -43.83
N ASN A 695 2.44 -36.02 -43.00
CA ASN A 695 3.03 -37.27 -43.50
C ASN A 695 1.99 -38.13 -44.26
N ILE A 696 0.70 -37.80 -44.17
CA ILE A 696 -0.37 -38.31 -45.05
C ILE A 696 -0.41 -37.52 -46.39
N LEU A 697 0.32 -36.39 -46.48
CA LEU A 697 0.25 -35.38 -47.56
C LEU A 697 1.43 -35.40 -48.54
N GLU A 698 2.27 -36.44 -48.59
CA GLU A 698 3.32 -36.58 -49.63
C GLU A 698 2.76 -36.78 -51.05
N SER A 699 1.44 -36.85 -51.23
CA SER A 699 0.84 -36.84 -52.58
C SER A 699 1.01 -35.47 -53.26
N GLU A 700 1.46 -35.47 -54.51
CA GLU A 700 1.78 -34.32 -55.38
C GLU A 700 0.62 -33.33 -55.68
N LYS A 701 -0.44 -33.28 -54.88
CA LYS A 701 -1.74 -32.66 -55.23
C LYS A 701 -2.26 -31.60 -54.27
N ILE A 702 -1.42 -30.99 -53.43
CA ILE A 702 -1.80 -29.73 -52.75
C ILE A 702 -1.69 -28.58 -53.77
N PRO A 703 -2.74 -27.76 -53.96
CA PRO A 703 -2.65 -26.58 -54.82
C PRO A 703 -1.45 -25.72 -54.45
N GLN A 704 -0.56 -25.46 -55.40
CA GLN A 704 0.71 -24.73 -55.20
C GLN A 704 0.49 -23.42 -54.43
N LYS A 705 -0.65 -22.76 -54.64
CA LYS A 705 -1.05 -21.52 -53.95
C LYS A 705 -1.18 -21.65 -52.42
N ILE A 706 -1.58 -22.83 -51.91
CA ILE A 706 -1.67 -23.10 -50.46
C ILE A 706 -0.29 -23.44 -49.91
N LYS A 707 0.51 -24.24 -50.63
CA LYS A 707 1.93 -24.47 -50.29
C LYS A 707 2.71 -23.16 -50.22
N ASP A 708 2.60 -22.32 -51.26
CA ASP A 708 3.25 -21.02 -51.35
C ASP A 708 2.79 -20.08 -50.23
N TYR A 709 1.51 -20.13 -49.83
CA TYR A 709 1.02 -19.32 -48.72
C TYR A 709 1.58 -19.78 -47.37
N ILE A 710 1.58 -21.09 -47.10
CA ILE A 710 2.14 -21.67 -45.88
C ILE A 710 3.64 -21.37 -45.79
N LEU A 711 4.38 -21.59 -46.88
CA LEU A 711 5.82 -21.31 -46.96
C LEU A 711 6.12 -19.81 -46.81
N LYS A 712 5.40 -18.93 -47.52
CA LYS A 712 5.56 -17.47 -47.42
C LYS A 712 5.19 -16.92 -46.04
N TYR A 713 4.25 -17.55 -45.34
CA TYR A 713 3.88 -17.18 -43.97
C TYR A 713 4.94 -17.64 -42.95
N LEU A 714 5.47 -18.86 -43.11
CA LEU A 714 6.58 -19.38 -42.31
C LEU A 714 7.85 -18.56 -42.52
N ASP A 715 8.21 -18.21 -43.77
CA ASP A 715 9.37 -17.38 -44.11
C ASP A 715 9.28 -15.97 -43.52
N ARG A 716 8.09 -15.34 -43.58
CA ARG A 716 7.86 -14.00 -42.97
C ARG A 716 8.04 -14.00 -41.45
N ARG A 717 7.81 -15.12 -40.77
CA ARG A 717 8.06 -15.26 -39.34
C ARG A 717 9.49 -15.69 -39.03
N LYS A 718 10.11 -16.49 -39.90
CA LYS A 718 11.52 -16.91 -39.82
C LYS A 718 12.47 -15.71 -39.88
N GLU A 719 12.25 -14.80 -40.82
CA GLU A 719 12.96 -13.51 -40.94
C GLU A 719 12.78 -12.61 -39.70
N LYS A 720 11.56 -12.51 -39.17
CA LYS A 720 11.25 -11.72 -37.95
C LYS A 720 11.88 -12.30 -36.68
N ILE A 721 11.98 -13.63 -36.58
CA ILE A 721 12.63 -14.33 -35.46
C ILE A 721 14.15 -14.18 -35.54
N LYS A 722 14.75 -14.28 -36.74
CA LYS A 722 16.18 -14.02 -36.98
C LYS A 722 16.57 -12.58 -36.61
N LEU A 723 15.74 -11.60 -36.98
CA LEU A 723 15.94 -10.18 -36.63
C LEU A 723 15.89 -9.88 -35.12
N LEU A 724 15.13 -10.66 -34.35
CA LEU A 724 14.94 -10.45 -32.90
C LEU A 724 15.99 -11.17 -32.03
N LEU A 725 16.57 -12.26 -32.53
CA LEU A 725 17.53 -13.08 -31.76
C LEU A 725 19.00 -12.70 -32.00
N LYS A 726 19.33 -11.93 -33.05
CA LYS A 726 20.70 -11.53 -33.40
C LYS A 726 21.71 -12.70 -33.46
N GLU A 727 21.27 -13.90 -33.83
CA GLU A 727 22.16 -15.02 -34.12
C GLU A 727 21.71 -15.73 -35.40
N GLU A 728 22.67 -16.09 -36.25
CA GLU A 728 22.44 -16.92 -37.43
C GLU A 728 22.18 -18.35 -36.98
N ILE A 729 20.93 -18.79 -37.08
CA ILE A 729 20.57 -20.20 -36.88
C ILE A 729 20.32 -20.82 -38.25
N ASP A 730 21.07 -21.88 -38.55
CA ASP A 730 20.95 -22.72 -39.75
C ASP A 730 19.69 -23.59 -39.70
N ASP A 731 19.14 -23.89 -40.87
CA ASP A 731 17.80 -24.41 -41.11
C ASP A 731 17.60 -25.85 -40.61
N GLU A 732 18.66 -26.68 -40.58
CA GLU A 732 18.60 -28.06 -40.09
C GLU A 732 18.58 -28.14 -38.55
N ASN A 733 19.20 -27.17 -37.85
CA ASN A 733 19.27 -27.17 -36.39
C ASN A 733 17.97 -26.71 -35.72
N LEU A 734 17.08 -26.01 -36.44
CA LEU A 734 15.84 -25.48 -35.85
C LEU A 734 14.84 -26.60 -35.51
N ILE A 735 14.69 -27.58 -36.41
CA ILE A 735 13.74 -28.71 -36.25
C ILE A 735 14.26 -29.69 -35.19
N GLU A 736 15.58 -29.92 -35.14
CA GLU A 736 16.21 -30.74 -34.11
C GLU A 736 16.19 -30.06 -32.73
N PHE A 737 16.36 -28.74 -32.67
CA PHE A 737 16.24 -27.94 -31.45
C PHE A 737 14.82 -27.98 -30.85
N TYR A 738 13.77 -27.98 -31.69
CA TYR A 738 12.37 -28.09 -31.25
C TYR A 738 11.96 -29.52 -30.84
N SER A 739 12.63 -30.53 -31.36
CA SER A 739 12.31 -31.94 -31.09
C SER A 739 12.95 -32.45 -29.79
N ASN A 740 14.06 -31.84 -29.35
CA ASN A 740 14.90 -32.37 -28.26
C ASN A 740 14.96 -31.53 -26.98
N ASN A 741 14.51 -30.27 -26.96
CA ASN A 741 14.59 -29.43 -25.75
C ASN A 741 13.25 -29.33 -25.00
N LYS A 742 13.24 -29.83 -23.74
CA LYS A 742 12.08 -29.79 -22.82
C LYS A 742 11.82 -28.43 -22.16
N GLU A 743 12.63 -27.41 -22.42
CA GLU A 743 12.46 -26.07 -21.84
C GLU A 743 12.45 -25.01 -22.94
N ILE A 744 11.27 -24.43 -23.18
CA ILE A 744 11.09 -23.24 -24.00
C ILE A 744 11.65 -22.05 -23.21
N PRO A 745 12.60 -21.27 -23.73
CA PRO A 745 13.17 -20.12 -23.02
C PRO A 745 12.09 -19.13 -22.57
N GLU A 746 12.20 -18.58 -21.35
CA GLU A 746 11.22 -17.63 -20.79
C GLU A 746 10.94 -16.42 -21.71
N LYS A 747 11.95 -15.96 -22.46
CA LYS A 747 11.81 -14.90 -23.46
C LYS A 747 10.87 -15.28 -24.61
N MET A 748 10.86 -16.56 -25.00
CA MET A 748 10.01 -17.10 -26.05
C MET A 748 8.58 -17.33 -25.53
N ILE A 749 8.41 -17.79 -24.28
CA ILE A 749 7.11 -17.84 -23.60
C ILE A 749 6.51 -16.43 -23.49
N PHE A 750 7.31 -15.43 -23.12
CA PHE A 750 6.89 -14.04 -23.06
C PHE A 750 6.50 -13.49 -24.45
N PHE A 751 7.28 -13.80 -25.49
CA PHE A 751 6.96 -13.44 -26.87
C PHE A 751 5.65 -14.05 -27.35
N LEU A 752 5.45 -15.35 -27.13
CA LEU A 752 4.21 -16.06 -27.47
C LEU A 752 3.00 -15.47 -26.73
N LYS A 753 3.15 -15.13 -25.45
CA LYS A 753 2.11 -14.45 -24.65
C LYS A 753 1.77 -13.05 -25.19
N CYS A 754 2.79 -12.30 -25.65
CA CYS A 754 2.64 -10.97 -26.22
C CYS A 754 2.00 -10.97 -27.62
N HIS A 755 2.12 -12.06 -28.38
CA HIS A 755 1.68 -12.12 -29.78
C HIS A 755 0.48 -13.05 -30.02
N TYR A 756 -0.22 -13.46 -28.96
CA TYR A 756 -1.32 -14.42 -29.00
C TYR A 756 -2.54 -13.98 -29.85
N THR A 757 -2.80 -12.67 -29.94
CA THR A 757 -3.87 -12.13 -30.81
C THR A 757 -3.33 -11.08 -31.75
N TYR A 758 -4.02 -10.86 -32.88
CA TYR A 758 -3.66 -9.84 -33.87
C TYR A 758 -3.57 -8.44 -33.24
N TYR A 759 -4.57 -8.04 -32.46
CA TYR A 759 -4.58 -6.73 -31.81
C TYR A 759 -3.56 -6.60 -30.68
N ARG A 760 -3.28 -7.67 -29.92
CA ARG A 760 -2.20 -7.68 -28.93
C ARG A 760 -0.84 -7.54 -29.61
N SER A 761 -0.62 -8.24 -30.73
CA SER A 761 0.59 -8.12 -31.54
C SER A 761 0.80 -6.71 -32.04
N LEU A 762 -0.24 -6.07 -32.60
CA LEU A 762 -0.15 -4.69 -33.07
C LEU A 762 0.12 -3.69 -31.93
N PHE A 763 -0.50 -3.91 -30.77
CA PHE A 763 -0.32 -3.08 -29.58
C PHE A 763 1.11 -3.20 -29.01
N VAL A 764 1.62 -4.43 -28.90
CA VAL A 764 3.00 -4.72 -28.46
C VAL A 764 4.02 -4.18 -29.47
N GLU A 765 3.81 -4.39 -30.78
CA GLU A 765 4.68 -3.85 -31.83
C GLU A 765 4.71 -2.32 -31.81
N ALA A 766 3.58 -1.66 -31.58
CA ALA A 766 3.52 -0.21 -31.46
C ALA A 766 4.35 0.29 -30.26
N ILE A 767 4.31 -0.42 -29.13
CA ILE A 767 5.11 -0.10 -27.94
C ILE A 767 6.59 -0.36 -28.17
N ILE A 768 6.97 -1.55 -28.66
CA ILE A 768 8.37 -1.95 -28.88
C ILE A 768 9.07 -1.02 -29.89
N ASN A 769 8.35 -0.61 -30.94
CA ASN A 769 8.91 0.26 -31.99
C ASN A 769 8.72 1.76 -31.71
N ASN A 770 8.26 2.14 -30.51
CA ASN A 770 7.99 3.53 -30.13
C ASN A 770 7.06 4.29 -31.11
N GLN A 771 6.06 3.60 -31.67
CA GLN A 771 5.12 4.15 -32.67
C GLN A 771 3.86 4.70 -32.00
N PHE A 772 3.99 5.88 -31.40
CA PHE A 772 2.91 6.52 -30.61
C PHE A 772 1.62 6.75 -31.41
N GLU A 773 1.71 7.23 -32.65
CA GLU A 773 0.55 7.47 -33.52
C GLU A 773 -0.22 6.19 -33.83
N LYS A 774 0.49 5.08 -34.03
CA LYS A 774 -0.10 3.76 -34.29
C LYS A 774 -0.81 3.23 -33.05
N LEU A 775 -0.22 3.45 -31.86
CA LEU A 775 -0.84 3.11 -30.59
C LEU A 775 -2.11 3.94 -30.35
N ASP A 776 -2.09 5.24 -30.65
CA ASP A 776 -3.26 6.11 -30.52
C ASP A 776 -4.36 5.71 -31.51
N LEU A 777 -4.02 5.37 -32.76
CA LEU A 777 -4.97 4.85 -33.74
C LEU A 777 -5.60 3.52 -33.29
N LEU A 778 -4.82 2.60 -32.73
CA LEU A 778 -5.35 1.34 -32.20
C LEU A 778 -6.37 1.57 -31.07
N ILE A 779 -6.07 2.48 -30.16
CA ILE A 779 -6.94 2.77 -29.01
C ILE A 779 -8.18 3.55 -29.44
N THR A 780 -8.00 4.62 -30.20
CA THR A 780 -9.08 5.59 -30.49
C THR A 780 -9.91 5.21 -31.71
N LYS A 781 -9.30 4.69 -32.78
CA LYS A 781 -10.00 4.40 -34.04
C LYS A 781 -10.54 2.98 -34.09
N ASN A 782 -9.81 2.02 -33.54
CA ASN A 782 -10.20 0.60 -33.55
C ASN A 782 -10.91 0.17 -32.28
N ASN A 783 -11.09 1.07 -31.30
CA ASN A 783 -11.76 0.82 -30.02
C ASN A 783 -11.11 -0.34 -29.22
N ILE A 784 -9.80 -0.54 -29.39
CA ILE A 784 -9.04 -1.58 -28.70
C ILE A 784 -8.52 -1.00 -27.39
N TRP A 785 -9.29 -1.19 -26.34
CA TRP A 785 -8.89 -0.72 -25.02
C TRP A 785 -7.81 -1.61 -24.40
N PRO A 786 -6.81 -1.03 -23.70
CA PRO A 786 -5.73 -1.81 -23.10
C PRO A 786 -6.20 -2.91 -22.13
N VAL A 787 -7.34 -2.73 -21.44
CA VAL A 787 -7.87 -3.77 -20.54
C VAL A 787 -8.35 -5.01 -21.29
N ASN A 788 -8.87 -4.82 -22.50
CA ASN A 788 -9.39 -5.90 -23.35
C ASN A 788 -8.28 -6.75 -23.95
N LEU A 789 -7.02 -6.31 -23.79
CA LEU A 789 -5.84 -7.09 -24.15
C LEU A 789 -5.34 -7.94 -22.98
N ASN A 790 -5.84 -7.75 -21.75
CA ASN A 790 -5.43 -8.54 -20.59
C ASN A 790 -6.09 -9.93 -20.60
N ASP A 791 -5.35 -10.94 -20.18
CA ASP A 791 -5.87 -12.25 -19.80
C ASP A 791 -5.05 -12.83 -18.64
N GLN A 792 -5.26 -14.12 -18.33
CA GLN A 792 -4.53 -14.81 -17.26
C GLN A 792 -3.03 -15.00 -17.55
N TYR A 793 -2.59 -14.81 -18.80
CA TYR A 793 -1.22 -15.03 -19.27
C TYR A 793 -0.48 -13.74 -19.65
N PHE A 794 -1.20 -12.66 -19.92
CA PHE A 794 -0.65 -11.37 -20.35
C PHE A 794 -1.41 -10.23 -19.69
N LYS A 795 -0.67 -9.34 -19.03
CA LYS A 795 -1.20 -8.07 -18.53
C LYS A 795 -0.45 -6.93 -19.20
N VAL A 796 -1.17 -5.98 -19.78
CA VAL A 796 -0.61 -4.76 -20.38
C VAL A 796 0.23 -4.00 -19.36
N TYR A 797 -0.15 -4.03 -18.08
CA TYR A 797 0.65 -3.45 -17.00
C TYR A 797 2.06 -4.08 -16.93
N ASP A 798 2.17 -5.40 -17.04
CA ASP A 798 3.46 -6.07 -16.92
C ASP A 798 4.37 -5.72 -18.11
N LEU A 799 3.79 -5.52 -19.30
CA LEU A 799 4.50 -5.01 -20.48
C LEU A 799 4.99 -3.56 -20.33
N LEU A 800 4.32 -2.73 -19.55
CA LEU A 800 4.72 -1.33 -19.34
C LEU A 800 5.79 -1.17 -18.26
N PHE A 801 5.74 -2.02 -17.22
CA PHE A 801 6.54 -1.83 -15.99
C PHE A 801 7.65 -2.85 -15.79
N PHE A 802 7.55 -4.05 -16.36
CA PHE A 802 8.52 -5.14 -16.18
C PHE A 802 9.21 -5.55 -17.48
N ASN A 803 9.10 -4.72 -18.52
CA ASN A 803 9.68 -5.02 -19.82
C ASN A 803 11.22 -5.05 -19.73
N PRO A 804 11.87 -6.19 -20.00
CA PRO A 804 13.33 -6.31 -19.93
C PRO A 804 14.05 -5.53 -21.04
N PHE A 805 13.32 -4.91 -21.97
CA PHE A 805 13.88 -4.29 -23.16
C PHE A 805 13.86 -2.75 -23.17
N ASN A 806 13.44 -2.07 -22.09
CA ASN A 806 13.56 -0.61 -21.92
C ASN A 806 12.98 0.29 -23.04
N TYR A 807 11.94 -0.12 -23.76
CA TYR A 807 11.41 0.63 -24.92
C TYR A 807 10.21 1.56 -24.64
N VAL A 808 9.75 1.67 -23.39
CA VAL A 808 8.48 2.36 -23.08
C VAL A 808 8.72 3.81 -22.65
N THR A 809 8.22 4.77 -23.44
CA THR A 809 8.29 6.20 -23.08
C THR A 809 7.22 6.57 -22.04
N HIS A 810 7.49 7.63 -21.26
CA HIS A 810 6.54 8.14 -20.26
C HIS A 810 5.18 8.54 -20.88
N GLU A 811 5.20 9.07 -22.11
CA GLU A 811 4.01 9.48 -22.84
C GLU A 811 3.13 8.29 -23.23
N MET A 812 3.74 7.17 -23.65
CA MET A 812 3.04 5.91 -23.91
C MET A 812 2.42 5.33 -22.64
N CYS A 813 3.18 5.26 -21.54
CA CYS A 813 2.66 4.82 -20.24
C CYS A 813 1.44 5.65 -19.82
N TYR A 814 1.57 6.97 -19.89
CA TYR A 814 0.48 7.88 -19.54
C TYR A 814 -0.75 7.65 -20.41
N LYS A 815 -0.60 7.56 -21.73
CA LYS A 815 -1.72 7.37 -22.66
C LYS A 815 -2.43 6.03 -22.45
N VAL A 816 -1.68 4.94 -22.25
CA VAL A 816 -2.25 3.61 -22.00
C VAL A 816 -2.97 3.57 -20.65
N ILE A 817 -2.36 4.13 -19.59
CA ILE A 817 -2.95 4.20 -18.25
C ILE A 817 -4.21 5.07 -18.25
N MET A 818 -4.19 6.24 -18.89
CA MET A 818 -5.35 7.13 -18.94
C MET A 818 -6.53 6.49 -19.65
N ASN A 819 -6.30 5.75 -20.73
CA ASN A 819 -7.37 5.02 -21.41
C ASN A 819 -7.84 3.79 -20.63
N TYR A 820 -6.94 3.10 -19.93
CA TYR A 820 -7.26 1.98 -19.03
C TYR A 820 -8.22 2.41 -17.89
N TYR A 821 -8.00 3.58 -17.28
CA TYR A 821 -8.87 4.10 -16.23
C TYR A 821 -10.17 4.74 -16.75
N LYS A 822 -10.15 5.32 -17.96
CA LYS A 822 -11.33 5.94 -18.58
C LYS A 822 -12.47 4.93 -18.82
N GLU A 823 -12.14 3.68 -19.11
CA GLU A 823 -13.11 2.59 -19.32
C GLU A 823 -13.75 2.08 -18.02
N ARG A 824 -13.08 2.22 -16.86
CA ARG A 824 -13.59 1.72 -15.57
C ARG A 824 -14.55 2.65 -14.83
N SER A 825 -14.89 3.82 -15.36
CA SER A 825 -15.80 4.81 -14.75
C SER A 825 -15.41 5.32 -13.33
N ASP A 826 -14.24 4.95 -12.82
CA ASP A 826 -13.79 5.33 -11.47
C ASP A 826 -13.14 6.72 -11.43
N LEU A 827 -13.97 7.76 -11.48
CA LEU A 827 -13.52 9.16 -11.33
C LEU A 827 -12.84 9.43 -9.98
N ALA A 828 -13.15 8.65 -8.94
CA ALA A 828 -12.61 8.84 -7.59
C ALA A 828 -11.12 8.48 -7.49
N ASP A 829 -10.67 7.42 -8.17
CA ASP A 829 -9.26 7.04 -8.24
C ASP A 829 -8.48 7.99 -9.16
N LEU A 830 -9.11 8.50 -10.22
CA LEU A 830 -8.55 9.56 -11.06
C LEU A 830 -8.27 10.84 -10.24
N VAL A 831 -9.18 11.25 -9.35
CA VAL A 831 -8.97 12.40 -8.44
C VAL A 831 -7.87 12.10 -7.40
N LYS A 832 -7.73 10.85 -6.94
CA LYS A 832 -6.70 10.41 -5.98
C LYS A 832 -5.29 10.31 -6.60
N VAL A 833 -5.20 9.96 -7.88
CA VAL A 833 -3.96 9.96 -8.67
C VAL A 833 -3.59 11.37 -9.11
N LEU A 834 -4.57 12.19 -9.53
CA LEU A 834 -4.35 13.59 -9.93
C LEU A 834 -3.99 14.50 -8.74
N SER A 835 -4.51 14.24 -7.55
CA SER A 835 -4.11 14.93 -6.31
C SER A 835 -2.69 14.56 -5.84
N ASN A 836 -2.13 13.46 -6.36
CA ASN A 836 -0.73 13.07 -6.16
C ASN A 836 0.24 13.62 -7.22
N LYS A 837 -0.18 14.60 -8.05
CA LYS A 837 0.60 15.24 -9.13
C LYS A 837 2.03 15.69 -8.74
N LYS A 838 2.28 16.03 -7.47
CA LYS A 838 3.61 16.43 -6.98
C LYS A 838 4.53 15.26 -6.57
N ARG A 839 3.97 14.08 -6.30
CA ARG A 839 4.74 12.92 -5.80
C ARG A 839 5.22 12.00 -6.93
N LEU A 840 4.43 11.85 -8.01
CA LEU A 840 4.84 11.04 -9.17
C LEU A 840 5.95 11.72 -10.00
N LYS A 841 5.81 13.04 -10.25
CA LYS A 841 6.84 13.84 -10.95
C LYS A 841 8.19 13.89 -10.21
N LYS A 842 8.20 13.51 -8.92
CA LYS A 842 9.35 13.51 -8.01
C LYS A 842 9.93 12.10 -7.76
N LYS A 843 9.27 11.05 -8.25
CA LYS A 843 9.78 9.67 -8.24
C LYS A 843 10.29 9.22 -9.62
N ILE A 844 9.94 9.96 -10.68
CA ILE A 844 10.25 9.65 -12.08
C ILE A 844 11.39 10.54 -12.63
N ASN A 845 11.54 11.77 -12.12
CA ASN A 845 12.82 12.47 -12.14
C ASN A 845 13.69 11.96 -11.01
#